data_AF-A0A3C1DER4-F1
#
_entry.id   AF-A0A3C1DER4-F1
#
_cell.length_a   1.000
_cell.length_b   1.000
_cell.length_c   1.000
_cell.angle_alpha   90.00
_cell.angle_beta   90.00
_cell.angle_gamma   90.00
#
_symmetry.space_group_name_H-M   'P 1'
#
loop_
_entity.id
_entity.type
_entity.pdbx_description
1 polymer ?
#
loop_
_entity_poly.entity_id
_entity_poly.type
_entity_poly.pdbx_seq_one_letter_code
_entity_poly.pdbx_strand_id
1 'polypeptide(L)'
;MRKHWKLKKPVAVVTSIALAFSLAVAPGVASARVAQDGLAVGATAISDVPEWAVDDGSNASALTAQAALPSKYDLRSDGLVTPVKSQSPWQTCWAFAGIAAAETSMLSATGSKYDKQTNDVDLSERHLAYFALHPVTEVDDPAQAGEGMYTMSSDRNAAFDAGGLPVYITTLFSQGVGPQAEAMFPYRGVDAQGESRLGTQAFESDPEGTTLLLYASTEGMTADEYKEKLEKEARDTGSTYAEVLKPKREEAKKYCENDHTYFYLDDWTIPATDGSGNSNRTLTPFMTLRDGNVLPEYQNDDNTPNDQSIAAMKQELVNGHGVTIAYKPDKARPSESGDSRYINRDTWAQYTFERADANHAVCIVGYDDGYSKDNFTHTVYKKDAAGNPIVDDEGKPIVDDDATAASTPPGNGAWIVRNSWGSETDKTKDDLGNVINNGTYGVRDENGKATGYFYLSYYDKNISQVETMAFSPDLLEAAGDYEVLQHDYMPAQSGFYTTPATADVTSSANVFEAPQDLSIKAVSTRTSEENQRVTFAIYELKDGATEPTDGTMLYRTSRNFEYAGFHRLDLDWAIDVKAGKKIAVVSTASTLGSDGTRRYSASANQAFSKQSVEFLNGLNYPVKLYGEAVVNEGESFLYSNGQWVDWSKHIAALPKSTEKFASVAPFPGDTYIEQFPIDNFSIKLYAVPADQNPVDLSAAEVAVEAATYSGGAPVEPKVTVKLGGAELRAGSDYAVSYVNNKKAGSAVAVVKGKGSYTGSAAKAFTIAKAANTMKAVPKAKVNKVKLSKLKKETQVIAKAKAFKVTKAKGKVTFKKAKGNKKIAVSKAGKVTVKKGLKKGTYKVKVKVTAAGNANYKKATKTVTLKVKVA
;
A
#
# COMPACT_ATOMS: atom_id res chain seq x y z
N MET A 1 -64.78 36.32 6.61
CA MET A 1 -63.68 36.72 5.71
C MET A 1 -62.48 35.82 5.98
N ARG A 2 -62.30 34.77 5.15
CA ARG A 2 -61.10 33.92 5.11
C ARG A 2 -60.20 34.48 4.01
N LYS A 3 -58.92 34.76 4.29
CA LYS A 3 -57.92 35.07 3.25
C LYS A 3 -56.83 33.99 3.25
N HIS A 4 -56.63 33.46 2.05
CA HIS A 4 -55.64 32.45 1.67
C HIS A 4 -54.22 33.03 1.75
N TRP A 5 -53.27 32.23 2.25
CA TRP A 5 -51.85 32.37 1.91
C TRP A 5 -51.45 31.21 1.01
N LYS A 6 -50.90 31.55 -0.16
CA LYS A 6 -50.45 30.63 -1.20
C LYS A 6 -49.08 30.06 -0.81
N LEU A 7 -48.96 28.73 -0.75
CA LEU A 7 -47.67 28.04 -0.71
C LEU A 7 -46.87 28.35 -1.99
N LYS A 8 -45.61 28.78 -1.81
CA LYS A 8 -44.59 28.77 -2.86
C LYS A 8 -43.93 27.37 -2.89
N LYS A 9 -43.59 26.92 -4.10
CA LYS A 9 -43.16 25.56 -4.48
C LYS A 9 -41.90 25.07 -3.71
N PRO A 10 -41.83 23.79 -3.27
CA PRO A 10 -40.73 23.24 -2.47
C PRO A 10 -39.66 22.48 -3.30
N VAL A 11 -39.37 22.88 -4.54
CA VAL A 11 -38.56 22.05 -5.47
C VAL A 11 -37.04 22.30 -5.37
N ALA A 12 -36.59 23.37 -4.71
CA ALA A 12 -35.16 23.75 -4.70
C ALA A 12 -34.40 23.46 -3.40
N VAL A 13 -35.08 22.98 -2.34
CA VAL A 13 -34.47 22.62 -1.05
C VAL A 13 -34.27 21.09 -0.91
N VAL A 14 -34.92 20.31 -1.78
CA VAL A 14 -34.98 18.84 -1.69
C VAL A 14 -33.72 18.18 -2.27
N THR A 15 -33.06 18.80 -3.24
CA THR A 15 -31.82 18.25 -3.85
C THR A 15 -30.58 18.44 -2.97
N SER A 16 -30.61 19.35 -2.00
CA SER A 16 -29.49 19.64 -1.09
C SER A 16 -29.32 18.58 0.01
N ILE A 17 -30.34 17.77 0.26
CA ILE A 17 -30.39 16.83 1.40
C ILE A 17 -29.74 15.49 1.02
N ALA A 18 -29.95 15.01 -0.20
CA ALA A 18 -29.21 13.85 -0.73
C ALA A 18 -27.71 14.18 -0.87
N LEU A 19 -27.40 15.39 -1.35
CA LEU A 19 -26.02 15.85 -1.59
C LEU A 19 -25.22 16.01 -0.28
N ALA A 20 -25.88 16.37 0.83
CA ALA A 20 -25.22 16.44 2.13
C ALA A 20 -24.96 15.05 2.75
N PHE A 21 -25.63 13.99 2.29
CA PHE A 21 -25.53 12.67 2.91
C PHE A 21 -24.83 11.60 2.06
N SER A 22 -24.70 11.77 0.74
CA SER A 22 -23.83 10.92 -0.11
C SER A 22 -22.49 11.58 -0.48
N LEU A 23 -22.40 12.92 -0.37
CA LEU A 23 -21.17 13.69 -0.65
C LEU A 23 -20.66 14.50 0.57
N ALA A 24 -21.43 14.64 1.67
CA ALA A 24 -21.00 15.43 2.84
C ALA A 24 -21.02 14.69 4.20
N VAL A 25 -20.85 13.37 4.19
CA VAL A 25 -20.48 12.60 5.40
C VAL A 25 -19.11 11.91 5.28
N ALA A 26 -18.18 12.63 4.66
CA ALA A 26 -16.92 12.86 5.35
C ALA A 26 -17.09 14.15 6.19
N PRO A 27 -17.46 14.11 7.47
CA PRO A 27 -17.27 15.24 8.35
C PRO A 27 -15.78 15.27 8.71
N GLY A 28 -14.96 15.61 7.71
CA GLY A 28 -13.63 16.19 7.91
C GLY A 28 -13.69 17.73 7.91
N VAL A 29 -14.77 18.36 7.44
CA VAL A 29 -14.76 19.82 7.20
C VAL A 29 -15.98 20.60 7.73
N ALA A 30 -17.15 19.98 7.96
CA ALA A 30 -18.35 20.70 8.44
C ALA A 30 -18.41 20.92 9.97
N SER A 31 -17.56 20.26 10.75
CA SER A 31 -17.38 20.53 12.18
C SER A 31 -16.33 21.61 12.47
N ALA A 32 -15.55 22.04 11.45
CA ALA A 32 -14.43 22.97 11.62
C ALA A 32 -14.75 24.46 11.36
N ARG A 33 -15.98 24.83 10.94
CA ARG A 33 -16.28 26.23 10.52
C ARG A 33 -17.43 26.97 11.21
N VAL A 34 -17.97 26.48 12.32
CA VAL A 34 -18.95 27.26 13.11
C VAL A 34 -18.62 27.20 14.61
N ALA A 35 -17.56 27.92 14.98
CA ALA A 35 -17.40 28.67 16.24
C ALA A 35 -16.01 29.34 16.29
N GLN A 36 -15.57 29.95 15.18
CA GLN A 36 -14.58 31.03 15.25
C GLN A 36 -15.38 32.33 15.34
N ASP A 37 -15.79 32.69 16.55
CA ASP A 37 -16.00 34.10 16.90
C ASP A 37 -16.14 34.23 18.41
N GLY A 38 -15.11 34.81 19.03
CA GLY A 38 -15.16 35.36 20.39
C GLY A 38 -14.63 34.45 21.50
N LEU A 39 -13.31 34.31 21.61
CA LEU A 39 -12.58 34.23 22.89
C LEU A 39 -11.09 34.45 22.61
N ALA A 40 -10.62 35.67 22.90
CA ALA A 40 -9.19 35.93 22.97
C ALA A 40 -8.66 35.33 24.28
N VAL A 41 -7.86 34.28 24.21
CA VAL A 41 -7.09 33.77 25.35
C VAL A 41 -5.70 33.38 24.86
N GLY A 42 -4.68 33.86 25.57
CA GLY A 42 -3.28 33.80 25.17
C GLY A 42 -2.71 32.39 25.09
N ALA A 43 -1.63 32.26 24.32
CA ALA A 43 -0.86 31.03 24.17
C ALA A 43 -0.57 30.38 25.54
N THR A 44 -1.07 29.16 25.73
CA THR A 44 -0.82 28.35 26.93
C THR A 44 0.68 28.07 27.04
N ALA A 45 1.25 28.32 28.21
CA ALA A 45 2.64 27.97 28.47
C ALA A 45 2.79 26.44 28.51
N ILE A 46 3.93 25.93 28.04
CA ILE A 46 4.25 24.48 28.00
C ILE A 46 4.14 23.80 29.38
N SER A 47 4.13 24.56 30.48
CA SER A 47 4.04 24.04 31.86
C SER A 47 2.68 23.44 32.24
N ASP A 48 1.61 23.67 31.46
CA ASP A 48 0.24 23.26 31.81
C ASP A 48 -0.25 22.04 30.99
N VAL A 49 0.61 21.46 30.15
CA VAL A 49 0.30 20.27 29.34
C VAL A 49 0.70 19.00 30.12
N PRO A 50 -0.21 18.02 30.28
CA PRO A 50 0.12 16.74 30.94
C PRO A 50 1.29 16.04 30.26
N GLU A 51 2.16 15.36 31.03
CA GLU A 51 3.40 14.73 30.52
C GLU A 51 3.18 13.80 29.31
N TRP A 52 2.08 13.05 29.30
CA TRP A 52 1.71 12.14 28.22
C TRP A 52 1.28 12.86 26.93
N ALA A 53 0.88 14.13 27.01
CA ALA A 53 0.49 14.98 25.87
C ALA A 53 1.62 15.88 25.38
N VAL A 54 2.74 15.98 26.09
CA VAL A 54 3.85 16.84 25.70
C VAL A 54 4.43 16.37 24.37
N ASP A 55 4.33 17.23 23.36
CA ASP A 55 5.02 17.06 22.07
C ASP A 55 6.54 17.12 22.33
N ASP A 56 7.23 16.01 22.07
CA ASP A 56 8.67 15.91 22.27
C ASP A 56 9.49 16.75 21.27
N GLY A 57 8.84 17.32 20.23
CA GLY A 57 9.47 18.14 19.19
C GLY A 57 10.52 17.39 18.37
N SER A 58 10.73 16.10 18.63
CA SER A 58 11.66 15.26 17.91
C SER A 58 10.93 14.59 16.76
N ASN A 59 10.91 15.24 15.59
CA ASN A 59 10.97 14.51 14.33
C ASN A 59 11.56 15.34 13.20
N ALA A 60 12.48 14.71 12.46
CA ALA A 60 13.07 15.22 11.24
C ALA A 60 12.19 14.88 10.03
N SER A 61 12.12 15.87 9.14
CA SER A 61 11.55 15.89 7.79
C SER A 61 10.07 15.56 7.64
N ALA A 62 9.28 16.61 7.45
CA ALA A 62 8.29 16.60 6.39
C ALA A 62 8.92 15.97 5.13
N LEU A 63 8.25 15.00 4.50
CA LEU A 63 8.54 14.59 3.14
C LEU A 63 8.07 15.68 2.16
N THR A 64 8.43 16.94 2.40
CA THR A 64 8.32 18.03 1.43
C THR A 64 9.69 18.62 1.15
N ALA A 65 10.62 17.75 0.79
CA ALA A 65 11.34 18.00 -0.44
C ALA A 65 10.59 17.24 -1.52
N GLN A 66 9.50 17.84 -2.05
CA GLN A 66 8.82 17.30 -3.21
C GLN A 66 9.87 17.25 -4.32
N ALA A 67 10.40 16.05 -4.57
CA ALA A 67 11.22 15.85 -5.75
C ALA A 67 10.37 16.32 -6.94
N ALA A 68 11.00 16.94 -7.94
CA ALA A 68 10.25 17.32 -9.14
C ALA A 68 9.56 16.07 -9.69
N LEU A 69 8.23 16.01 -9.56
CA LEU A 69 7.44 14.88 -10.01
C LEU A 69 7.61 14.75 -11.54
N PRO A 70 7.75 13.53 -12.07
CA PRO A 70 7.83 13.35 -13.51
C PRO A 70 6.53 13.82 -14.16
N SER A 71 6.56 14.27 -15.41
CA SER A 71 5.33 14.66 -16.13
C SER A 71 4.46 13.48 -16.53
N LYS A 72 4.95 12.25 -16.35
CA LYS A 72 4.27 10.99 -16.65
C LYS A 72 4.83 9.89 -15.75
N TYR A 73 3.95 9.06 -15.21
CA TYR A 73 4.32 7.91 -14.39
C TYR A 73 3.32 6.76 -14.60
N ASP A 74 3.79 5.52 -14.56
CA ASP A 74 2.96 4.35 -14.88
C ASP A 74 3.45 3.11 -14.12
N LEU A 75 2.72 2.73 -13.07
CA LEU A 75 3.06 1.58 -12.20
C LEU A 75 3.06 0.25 -12.96
N ARG A 76 2.37 0.17 -14.10
CA ARG A 76 2.39 -1.04 -14.95
C ARG A 76 3.78 -1.25 -15.54
N SER A 77 4.47 -0.17 -15.90
CA SER A 77 5.84 -0.23 -16.43
C SER A 77 6.85 -0.71 -15.38
N ASP A 78 6.55 -0.47 -14.10
CA ASP A 78 7.38 -0.93 -12.98
C ASP A 78 7.10 -2.39 -12.60
N GLY A 79 6.00 -2.96 -13.08
CA GLY A 79 5.53 -4.31 -12.73
C GLY A 79 4.82 -4.36 -11.38
N LEU A 80 4.24 -3.24 -10.93
CA LEU A 80 3.57 -3.11 -9.63
C LEU A 80 2.04 -3.23 -9.73
N VAL A 81 1.51 -3.71 -10.85
CA VAL A 81 0.07 -3.83 -11.07
C VAL A 81 -0.27 -5.23 -11.54
N THR A 82 -1.29 -5.83 -10.93
CA THR A 82 -1.83 -7.15 -11.24
C THR A 82 -2.96 -7.04 -12.30
N PRO A 83 -3.43 -8.15 -12.88
CA PRO A 83 -4.49 -8.17 -13.90
C PRO A 83 -5.78 -7.44 -13.51
N VAL A 84 -6.44 -6.79 -14.47
CA VAL A 84 -7.82 -6.26 -14.28
C VAL A 84 -8.80 -7.42 -14.12
N LYS A 85 -9.39 -7.58 -12.94
CA LYS A 85 -10.39 -8.61 -12.60
C LYS A 85 -11.82 -8.16 -12.95
N SER A 86 -12.81 -9.04 -12.77
CA SER A 86 -14.22 -8.77 -13.03
C SER A 86 -15.06 -8.82 -11.75
N GLN A 87 -15.73 -7.72 -11.42
CA GLN A 87 -16.62 -7.62 -10.25
C GLN A 87 -18.00 -8.25 -10.46
N SER A 88 -18.34 -8.57 -11.71
CA SER A 88 -19.67 -9.09 -12.05
C SER A 88 -19.95 -10.35 -11.23
N PRO A 89 -21.16 -10.52 -10.68
CA PRO A 89 -22.38 -9.73 -10.94
C PRO A 89 -22.65 -8.57 -9.96
N TRP A 90 -21.73 -8.27 -9.04
CA TRP A 90 -22.04 -7.51 -7.83
C TRP A 90 -21.65 -6.02 -7.86
N GLN A 91 -22.16 -5.26 -6.88
CA GLN A 91 -21.86 -3.83 -6.65
C GLN A 91 -20.58 -3.63 -5.82
N THR A 92 -19.56 -4.46 -6.06
CA THR A 92 -18.31 -4.55 -5.28
C THR A 92 -17.13 -3.77 -5.86
N CYS A 93 -17.36 -2.85 -6.79
CA CYS A 93 -16.31 -2.03 -7.41
C CYS A 93 -15.31 -1.42 -6.41
N TRP A 94 -15.81 -0.99 -5.24
CA TRP A 94 -15.01 -0.47 -4.14
C TRP A 94 -14.02 -1.50 -3.60
N ALA A 95 -14.43 -2.76 -3.41
CA ALA A 95 -13.56 -3.84 -2.97
C ALA A 95 -12.47 -4.14 -4.02
N PHE A 96 -12.82 -4.16 -5.31
CA PHE A 96 -11.85 -4.35 -6.40
C PHE A 96 -10.84 -3.19 -6.48
N ALA A 97 -11.29 -1.94 -6.33
CA ALA A 97 -10.41 -0.78 -6.29
C ALA A 97 -9.44 -0.85 -5.10
N GLY A 98 -9.95 -1.24 -3.93
CA GLY A 98 -9.15 -1.46 -2.72
C GLY A 98 -8.12 -2.55 -2.88
N ILE A 99 -8.55 -3.74 -3.27
CA ILE A 99 -7.65 -4.87 -3.51
C ILE A 99 -6.58 -4.49 -4.54
N ALA A 100 -6.95 -3.82 -5.64
CA ALA A 100 -5.98 -3.35 -6.61
C ALA A 100 -4.91 -2.41 -6.00
N ALA A 101 -5.32 -1.49 -5.14
CA ALA A 101 -4.40 -0.60 -4.44
C ALA A 101 -3.54 -1.34 -3.39
N ALA A 102 -4.12 -2.33 -2.68
CA ALA A 102 -3.42 -3.16 -1.71
C ALA A 102 -2.34 -4.03 -2.39
N GLU A 103 -2.69 -4.75 -3.46
CA GLU A 103 -1.76 -5.54 -4.28
C GLU A 103 -0.59 -4.69 -4.77
N THR A 104 -0.88 -3.49 -5.27
CA THR A 104 0.13 -2.51 -5.74
C THR A 104 1.09 -2.13 -4.60
N SER A 105 0.54 -1.79 -3.45
CA SER A 105 1.30 -1.39 -2.26
C SER A 105 2.17 -2.52 -1.71
N MET A 106 1.64 -3.75 -1.67
CA MET A 106 2.35 -4.94 -1.20
C MET A 106 3.52 -5.32 -2.13
N LEU A 107 3.33 -5.24 -3.45
CA LEU A 107 4.42 -5.42 -4.42
C LEU A 107 5.51 -4.38 -4.22
N SER A 108 5.13 -3.10 -4.06
CA SER A 108 6.07 -2.00 -3.81
C SER A 108 6.87 -2.22 -2.52
N ALA A 109 6.18 -2.50 -1.41
CA ALA A 109 6.78 -2.67 -0.09
C ALA A 109 7.76 -3.85 0.00
N THR A 110 7.51 -4.92 -0.76
CA THR A 110 8.41 -6.08 -0.83
C THR A 110 9.53 -5.91 -1.85
N GLY A 111 9.49 -4.87 -2.69
CA GLY A 111 10.37 -4.71 -3.85
C GLY A 111 10.16 -5.79 -4.92
N SER A 112 9.02 -6.47 -4.89
CA SER A 112 8.64 -7.52 -5.82
C SER A 112 8.00 -6.93 -7.06
N LYS A 113 7.92 -7.73 -8.13
CA LYS A 113 7.17 -7.41 -9.33
C LYS A 113 6.13 -8.49 -9.55
N TYR A 114 4.99 -8.11 -10.09
CA TYR A 114 3.99 -9.08 -10.51
C TYR A 114 4.58 -10.04 -11.54
N ASP A 115 4.46 -11.34 -11.27
CA ASP A 115 4.80 -12.41 -12.20
C ASP A 115 3.52 -13.19 -12.53
N LYS A 116 3.13 -13.12 -13.82
CA LYS A 116 1.94 -13.79 -14.35
C LYS A 116 2.04 -15.33 -14.29
N GLN A 117 3.24 -15.90 -14.17
CA GLN A 117 3.42 -17.36 -14.08
C GLN A 117 3.11 -17.90 -12.69
N THR A 118 3.46 -17.13 -11.65
CA THR A 118 3.33 -17.55 -10.26
C THR A 118 2.05 -17.02 -9.63
N ASN A 119 1.54 -15.87 -10.09
CA ASN A 119 0.38 -15.20 -9.54
C ASN A 119 0.50 -14.94 -8.03
N ASP A 120 1.72 -14.67 -7.55
CA ASP A 120 2.08 -14.63 -6.12
C ASP A 120 1.33 -13.57 -5.30
N VAL A 121 0.71 -12.58 -5.97
CA VAL A 121 -0.10 -11.53 -5.35
C VAL A 121 -1.43 -11.46 -6.09
N ASP A 122 -2.41 -12.19 -5.57
CA ASP A 122 -3.80 -12.20 -6.02
C ASP A 122 -4.69 -12.28 -4.78
N LEU A 123 -5.30 -11.16 -4.41
CA LEU A 123 -6.03 -11.00 -3.16
C LEU A 123 -7.54 -11.08 -3.38
N SER A 124 -8.28 -11.55 -2.38
CA SER A 124 -9.71 -11.83 -2.48
C SER A 124 -10.55 -10.58 -2.22
N GLU A 125 -11.31 -10.15 -3.23
CA GLU A 125 -12.37 -9.16 -3.08
C GLU A 125 -13.57 -9.68 -2.29
N ARG A 126 -13.79 -11.01 -2.25
CA ARG A 126 -14.95 -11.61 -1.56
C ARG A 126 -14.82 -11.49 -0.05
N HIS A 127 -13.65 -11.81 0.49
CA HIS A 127 -13.30 -11.65 1.90
C HIS A 127 -13.50 -10.20 2.36
N LEU A 128 -12.92 -9.24 1.63
CA LEU A 128 -13.07 -7.81 1.91
C LEU A 128 -14.53 -7.36 1.87
N ALA A 129 -15.26 -7.69 0.79
CA ALA A 129 -16.65 -7.27 0.63
C ALA A 129 -17.58 -7.88 1.69
N TYR A 130 -17.34 -9.14 2.05
CA TYR A 130 -18.11 -9.83 3.08
C TYR A 130 -17.88 -9.20 4.46
N PHE A 131 -16.64 -9.19 4.95
CA PHE A 131 -16.37 -8.78 6.33
C PHE A 131 -16.48 -7.28 6.59
N ALA A 132 -16.41 -6.43 5.57
CA ALA A 132 -16.73 -5.01 5.73
C ALA A 132 -18.20 -4.76 6.10
N LEU A 133 -19.10 -5.69 5.76
CA LEU A 133 -20.56 -5.53 5.90
C LEU A 133 -21.20 -6.68 6.70
N HIS A 134 -20.40 -7.38 7.50
CA HIS A 134 -20.86 -8.35 8.47
C HIS A 134 -20.29 -8.00 9.84
N PRO A 135 -21.11 -8.05 10.90
CA PRO A 135 -20.67 -7.74 12.24
C PRO A 135 -19.68 -8.77 12.79
N VAL A 136 -18.99 -8.40 13.86
CA VAL A 136 -18.17 -9.28 14.68
C VAL A 136 -19.05 -10.34 15.32
N THR A 137 -18.55 -11.57 15.37
CA THR A 137 -19.20 -12.70 16.00
C THR A 137 -18.54 -13.06 17.33
N GLU A 138 -19.21 -13.87 18.14
CA GLU A 138 -18.66 -14.44 19.39
C GLU A 138 -17.33 -15.18 19.19
N VAL A 139 -17.06 -15.71 18.00
CA VAL A 139 -15.80 -16.40 17.70
C VAL A 139 -14.67 -15.40 17.38
N ASP A 140 -15.03 -14.23 16.87
CA ASP A 140 -14.07 -13.17 16.53
C ASP A 140 -13.62 -12.45 17.81
N ASP A 141 -14.59 -11.94 18.57
CA ASP A 141 -14.38 -11.24 19.83
C ASP A 141 -15.69 -11.27 20.65
N PRO A 142 -15.76 -12.06 21.74
CA PRO A 142 -16.95 -12.13 22.58
C PRO A 142 -17.35 -10.79 23.24
N ALA A 143 -16.40 -9.90 23.48
CA ALA A 143 -16.68 -8.60 24.13
C ALA A 143 -17.30 -7.59 23.15
N GLN A 144 -17.07 -7.79 21.85
CA GLN A 144 -17.55 -6.94 20.76
C GLN A 144 -18.55 -7.65 19.84
N ALA A 145 -19.10 -8.80 20.25
CA ALA A 145 -20.03 -9.56 19.43
C ALA A 145 -21.29 -8.73 19.08
N GLY A 146 -21.62 -8.69 17.79
CA GLY A 146 -22.69 -7.87 17.23
C GLY A 146 -22.26 -6.46 16.78
N GLU A 147 -21.04 -6.03 17.09
CA GLU A 147 -20.51 -4.76 16.59
C GLU A 147 -20.25 -4.81 15.08
N GLY A 148 -20.61 -3.74 14.35
CA GLY A 148 -20.24 -3.57 12.96
C GLY A 148 -21.35 -3.06 12.05
N MET A 149 -21.20 -3.33 10.76
CA MET A 149 -22.14 -2.91 9.72
C MET A 149 -23.13 -4.02 9.36
N TYR A 150 -24.36 -3.61 9.08
CA TYR A 150 -25.48 -4.49 8.74
C TYR A 150 -26.18 -4.05 7.47
N THR A 151 -26.73 -5.02 6.73
CA THR A 151 -27.62 -4.76 5.60
C THR A 151 -29.07 -4.65 6.05
N MET A 152 -29.83 -3.73 5.44
CA MET A 152 -31.28 -3.64 5.63
C MET A 152 -32.05 -4.84 5.04
N SER A 153 -31.45 -5.51 4.05
CA SER A 153 -32.00 -6.73 3.45
C SER A 153 -31.58 -7.95 4.27
N SER A 154 -32.49 -8.93 4.39
CA SER A 154 -32.21 -10.25 4.97
C SER A 154 -31.67 -11.25 3.95
N ASP A 155 -31.48 -10.83 2.69
CA ASP A 155 -30.83 -11.66 1.68
C ASP A 155 -29.38 -11.97 2.10
N ARG A 156 -29.00 -13.26 2.07
CA ARG A 156 -27.67 -13.73 2.47
C ARG A 156 -26.53 -13.14 1.63
N ASN A 157 -26.81 -12.67 0.42
CA ASN A 157 -25.85 -12.03 -0.49
C ASN A 157 -25.95 -10.50 -0.47
N ALA A 158 -26.79 -9.90 0.37
CA ALA A 158 -27.07 -8.46 0.38
C ALA A 158 -25.82 -7.58 0.51
N ALA A 159 -24.79 -8.06 1.22
CA ALA A 159 -23.51 -7.35 1.37
C ALA A 159 -22.86 -7.03 0.02
N PHE A 160 -22.92 -7.96 -0.95
CA PHE A 160 -22.31 -7.78 -2.26
C PHE A 160 -23.09 -6.79 -3.15
N ASP A 161 -24.37 -6.57 -2.85
CA ASP A 161 -25.26 -5.63 -3.55
C ASP A 161 -25.44 -4.28 -2.84
N ALA A 162 -24.92 -4.13 -1.63
CA ALA A 162 -25.06 -2.90 -0.85
C ALA A 162 -24.29 -1.72 -1.47
N GLY A 163 -23.21 -2.00 -2.20
CA GLY A 163 -22.21 -0.99 -2.55
C GLY A 163 -21.30 -0.68 -1.35
N GLY A 164 -20.32 0.19 -1.56
CA GLY A 164 -19.39 0.56 -0.50
C GLY A 164 -18.52 1.75 -0.86
N LEU A 165 -17.72 2.19 0.11
CA LEU A 165 -16.87 3.37 0.04
C LEU A 165 -15.40 2.97 0.25
N PRO A 166 -14.41 3.67 -0.32
CA PRO A 166 -12.99 3.43 -0.06
C PRO A 166 -12.64 3.36 1.43
N VAL A 167 -13.26 4.20 2.26
CA VAL A 167 -13.02 4.22 3.71
C VAL A 167 -13.37 2.90 4.42
N TYR A 168 -14.26 2.07 3.87
CA TYR A 168 -14.58 0.75 4.46
C TYR A 168 -13.38 -0.18 4.38
N ILE A 169 -12.57 -0.01 3.34
CA ILE A 169 -11.41 -0.81 3.01
C ILE A 169 -10.29 -0.51 4.01
N THR A 170 -9.99 0.77 4.19
CA THR A 170 -8.91 1.22 5.09
C THR A 170 -9.27 0.92 6.54
N THR A 171 -10.54 1.09 6.95
CA THR A 171 -10.98 0.70 8.29
C THR A 171 -10.90 -0.81 8.50
N LEU A 172 -11.39 -1.66 7.58
CA LEU A 172 -11.32 -3.12 7.75
C LEU A 172 -9.87 -3.64 7.82
N PHE A 173 -9.00 -3.22 6.90
CA PHE A 173 -7.59 -3.62 6.93
C PHE A 173 -6.85 -3.10 8.16
N SER A 174 -7.25 -1.95 8.72
CA SER A 174 -6.69 -1.47 9.98
C SER A 174 -6.99 -2.40 11.15
N GLN A 175 -8.10 -3.14 11.11
CA GLN A 175 -8.49 -4.12 12.13
C GLN A 175 -7.68 -5.42 12.06
N GLY A 176 -6.72 -5.54 11.14
CA GLY A 176 -6.02 -6.79 10.86
C GLY A 176 -6.86 -7.81 10.08
N VAL A 177 -8.03 -7.40 9.58
CA VAL A 177 -8.93 -8.25 8.80
C VAL A 177 -8.53 -8.17 7.33
N GLY A 178 -7.71 -9.13 6.90
CA GLY A 178 -7.20 -9.20 5.53
C GLY A 178 -6.15 -8.12 5.19
N PRO A 179 -5.78 -7.99 3.90
CA PRO A 179 -6.30 -8.74 2.78
C PRO A 179 -5.87 -10.22 2.80
N GLN A 180 -6.74 -11.09 2.28
CA GLN A 180 -6.49 -12.53 2.14
C GLN A 180 -6.30 -12.92 0.68
N ALA A 181 -5.74 -14.09 0.43
CA ALA A 181 -5.48 -14.57 -0.93
C ALA A 181 -6.80 -14.97 -1.63
N GLU A 182 -6.88 -14.70 -2.93
CA GLU A 182 -8.01 -15.09 -3.78
C GLU A 182 -8.27 -16.60 -3.70
N ALA A 183 -7.22 -17.43 -3.65
CA ALA A 183 -7.35 -18.88 -3.52
C ALA A 183 -8.04 -19.35 -2.21
N MET A 184 -8.03 -18.53 -1.15
CA MET A 184 -8.71 -18.89 0.11
C MET A 184 -10.18 -18.53 0.10
N PHE A 185 -10.53 -17.41 -0.51
CA PHE A 185 -11.91 -16.93 -0.62
C PHE A 185 -12.19 -16.48 -2.05
N PRO A 186 -12.26 -17.41 -3.02
CA PRO A 186 -12.35 -17.02 -4.42
C PRO A 186 -13.62 -16.19 -4.64
N TYR A 187 -13.53 -15.21 -5.55
CA TYR A 187 -14.58 -14.29 -5.91
C TYR A 187 -15.70 -14.97 -6.69
N ARG A 188 -16.34 -15.96 -6.05
CA ARG A 188 -17.37 -16.82 -6.59
C ARG A 188 -18.35 -17.27 -5.53
N GLY A 189 -19.61 -17.36 -5.91
CA GLY A 189 -20.57 -18.14 -5.15
C GLY A 189 -20.48 -19.62 -5.49
N VAL A 190 -20.86 -20.46 -4.53
CA VAL A 190 -21.00 -21.91 -4.70
C VAL A 190 -22.30 -22.38 -4.05
N ASP A 191 -22.81 -23.54 -4.40
CA ASP A 191 -23.89 -24.18 -3.65
C ASP A 191 -23.36 -24.93 -2.41
N ALA A 192 -24.25 -25.64 -1.71
CA ALA A 192 -23.89 -26.41 -0.51
C ALA A 192 -22.94 -27.59 -0.79
N GLN A 193 -22.77 -27.96 -2.05
CA GLN A 193 -21.87 -29.01 -2.53
C GLN A 193 -20.53 -28.41 -3.01
N GLY A 194 -20.40 -27.09 -3.05
CA GLY A 194 -19.22 -26.40 -3.55
C GLY A 194 -19.21 -26.20 -5.07
N GLU A 195 -20.33 -26.43 -5.74
CA GLU A 195 -20.47 -26.33 -7.20
C GLU A 195 -21.19 -25.03 -7.62
N SER A 196 -20.89 -24.52 -8.83
CA SER A 196 -21.62 -23.37 -9.38
C SER A 196 -22.96 -23.80 -9.96
N ARG A 197 -24.04 -23.07 -9.69
CA ARG A 197 -25.40 -23.44 -10.15
C ARG A 197 -25.62 -23.27 -11.66
N LEU A 198 -24.81 -22.49 -12.36
CA LEU A 198 -24.97 -22.23 -13.81
C LEU A 198 -23.70 -22.47 -14.65
N GLY A 199 -22.75 -23.27 -14.15
CA GLY A 199 -21.60 -23.71 -14.96
C GLY A 199 -22.01 -24.70 -16.06
N THR A 200 -21.12 -24.96 -17.03
CA THR A 200 -21.37 -25.94 -18.12
C THR A 200 -21.82 -27.30 -17.58
N GLN A 201 -21.21 -27.78 -16.49
CA GLN A 201 -21.60 -29.04 -15.83
C GLN A 201 -23.00 -28.98 -15.21
N ALA A 202 -23.39 -27.86 -14.61
CA ALA A 202 -24.74 -27.67 -14.05
C ALA A 202 -25.80 -27.57 -15.16
N PHE A 203 -25.48 -26.89 -16.26
CA PHE A 203 -26.36 -26.85 -17.42
C PHE A 203 -26.55 -28.25 -18.04
N GLU A 204 -25.49 -29.04 -18.11
CA GLU A 204 -25.57 -30.43 -18.61
C GLU A 204 -26.42 -31.33 -17.70
N SER A 205 -26.43 -31.08 -16.38
CA SER A 205 -27.21 -31.86 -15.41
C SER A 205 -28.69 -31.44 -15.33
N ASP A 206 -29.01 -30.15 -15.44
CA ASP A 206 -30.38 -29.62 -15.47
C ASP A 206 -30.57 -28.44 -16.46
N PRO A 207 -30.70 -28.71 -17.78
CA PRO A 207 -30.85 -27.65 -18.77
C PRO A 207 -32.10 -26.77 -18.60
N GLU A 208 -33.18 -27.29 -18.02
CA GLU A 208 -34.41 -26.51 -17.80
C GLU A 208 -34.26 -25.60 -16.59
N GLY A 209 -33.89 -26.17 -15.43
CA GLY A 209 -33.71 -25.41 -14.20
C GLY A 209 -32.64 -24.34 -14.34
N THR A 210 -31.50 -24.67 -14.96
CA THR A 210 -30.43 -23.70 -15.25
C THR A 210 -30.93 -22.58 -16.17
N THR A 211 -31.73 -22.88 -17.21
CA THR A 211 -32.31 -21.84 -18.08
C THR A 211 -33.30 -20.96 -17.31
N LEU A 212 -34.19 -21.55 -16.53
CA LEU A 212 -35.18 -20.80 -15.75
C LEU A 212 -34.50 -19.90 -14.73
N LEU A 213 -33.52 -20.41 -13.99
CA LEU A 213 -32.73 -19.63 -13.05
C LEU A 213 -32.01 -18.48 -13.76
N LEU A 214 -31.35 -18.74 -14.89
CA LEU A 214 -30.63 -17.73 -15.67
C LEU A 214 -31.52 -16.57 -16.12
N TYR A 215 -32.74 -16.83 -16.61
CA TYR A 215 -33.59 -15.74 -17.09
C TYR A 215 -34.45 -15.12 -16.00
N ALA A 216 -34.88 -15.90 -15.01
CA ALA A 216 -35.57 -15.37 -13.84
C ALA A 216 -34.73 -14.26 -13.18
N SER A 217 -33.42 -14.46 -13.11
CA SER A 217 -32.52 -13.46 -12.57
C SER A 217 -32.44 -12.16 -13.31
N THR A 218 -32.35 -12.22 -14.64
CA THR A 218 -32.27 -11.04 -15.49
C THR A 218 -33.50 -10.17 -15.34
N GLU A 219 -34.60 -10.74 -14.83
CA GLU A 219 -35.87 -10.08 -14.61
C GLU A 219 -36.21 -9.86 -13.13
N GLY A 220 -35.32 -10.21 -12.20
CA GLY A 220 -35.57 -10.07 -10.76
C GLY A 220 -36.71 -10.93 -10.22
N MET A 221 -36.90 -12.12 -10.81
CA MET A 221 -37.93 -13.10 -10.46
C MET A 221 -37.31 -14.38 -9.87
N THR A 222 -38.14 -15.20 -9.23
CA THR A 222 -37.82 -16.60 -8.93
C THR A 222 -37.96 -17.47 -10.18
N ALA A 223 -37.30 -18.64 -10.19
CA ALA A 223 -37.41 -19.59 -11.30
C ALA A 223 -38.87 -20.05 -11.54
N ASP A 224 -39.67 -20.16 -10.47
CA ASP A 224 -41.08 -20.52 -10.54
C ASP A 224 -41.93 -19.40 -11.15
N GLU A 225 -41.72 -18.14 -10.73
CA GLU A 225 -42.40 -16.98 -11.33
C GLU A 225 -42.05 -16.82 -12.81
N TYR A 226 -40.78 -17.04 -13.17
CA TYR A 226 -40.37 -17.01 -14.57
C TYR A 226 -40.96 -18.15 -15.37
N LYS A 227 -41.05 -19.35 -14.78
CA LYS A 227 -41.74 -20.49 -15.40
C LYS A 227 -43.21 -20.18 -15.65
N GLU A 228 -43.91 -19.62 -14.68
CA GLU A 228 -45.30 -19.17 -14.85
C GLU A 228 -45.44 -18.11 -15.96
N LYS A 229 -44.48 -17.20 -16.07
CA LYS A 229 -44.41 -16.20 -17.16
C LYS A 229 -44.29 -16.88 -18.52
N LEU A 230 -43.40 -17.86 -18.69
CA LEU A 230 -43.25 -18.60 -19.95
C LEU A 230 -44.47 -19.46 -20.27
N GLU A 231 -45.10 -20.07 -19.27
CA GLU A 231 -46.34 -20.81 -19.46
C GLU A 231 -47.49 -19.89 -19.88
N LYS A 232 -47.53 -18.66 -19.38
CA LYS A 232 -48.48 -17.64 -19.83
C LYS A 232 -48.20 -17.21 -21.26
N GLU A 233 -46.94 -16.96 -21.62
CA GLU A 233 -46.53 -16.64 -23.00
C GLU A 233 -46.91 -17.77 -23.97
N ALA A 234 -46.70 -19.03 -23.57
CA ALA A 234 -47.12 -20.19 -24.33
C ALA A 234 -48.64 -20.19 -24.58
N ARG A 235 -49.45 -19.94 -23.53
CA ARG A 235 -50.92 -19.82 -23.64
C ARG A 235 -51.34 -18.66 -24.56
N ASP A 236 -50.71 -17.50 -24.41
CA ASP A 236 -51.08 -16.28 -25.13
C ASP A 236 -50.71 -16.35 -26.62
N THR A 237 -49.66 -17.10 -26.96
CA THR A 237 -49.18 -17.29 -28.35
C THR A 237 -49.70 -18.55 -29.03
N GLY A 238 -50.38 -19.43 -28.30
CA GLY A 238 -50.80 -20.76 -28.81
C GLY A 238 -49.65 -21.75 -28.99
N SER A 239 -48.48 -21.46 -28.42
CA SER A 239 -47.30 -22.34 -28.42
C SER A 239 -47.32 -23.27 -27.20
N THR A 240 -46.46 -24.29 -27.18
CA THR A 240 -46.18 -25.08 -25.98
C THR A 240 -45.09 -24.43 -25.14
N TYR A 241 -45.08 -24.70 -23.83
CA TYR A 241 -44.01 -24.25 -22.93
C TYR A 241 -42.60 -24.64 -23.43
N ALA A 242 -42.45 -25.85 -23.98
CA ALA A 242 -41.18 -26.32 -24.54
C ALA A 242 -40.73 -25.49 -25.76
N GLU A 243 -41.66 -25.03 -26.62
CA GLU A 243 -41.34 -24.18 -27.77
C GLU A 243 -40.89 -22.77 -27.36
N VAL A 244 -41.51 -22.21 -26.33
CA VAL A 244 -41.11 -20.91 -25.75
C VAL A 244 -39.77 -21.01 -25.00
N LEU A 245 -39.52 -22.13 -24.31
CA LEU A 245 -38.29 -22.35 -23.55
C LEU A 245 -37.08 -22.67 -24.45
N LYS A 246 -37.27 -23.35 -25.58
CA LYS A 246 -36.18 -23.82 -26.45
C LYS A 246 -35.17 -22.71 -26.87
N PRO A 247 -35.57 -21.56 -27.42
CA PRO A 247 -34.61 -20.51 -27.79
C PRO A 247 -33.85 -19.97 -26.58
N LYS A 248 -34.51 -19.86 -25.43
CA LYS A 248 -33.89 -19.45 -24.16
C LYS A 248 -32.86 -20.47 -23.69
N ARG A 249 -33.16 -21.76 -23.85
CA ARG A 249 -32.24 -22.85 -23.51
C ARG A 249 -31.00 -22.87 -24.40
N GLU A 250 -31.14 -22.62 -25.70
CA GLU A 250 -30.00 -22.54 -26.62
C GLU A 250 -29.08 -21.35 -26.32
N GLU A 251 -29.67 -20.21 -25.95
CA GLU A 251 -28.94 -19.03 -25.50
C GLU A 251 -28.29 -19.25 -24.12
N ALA A 252 -29.00 -19.85 -23.17
CA ALA A 252 -28.48 -20.23 -21.84
C ALA A 252 -27.30 -21.20 -21.95
N LYS A 253 -27.37 -22.18 -22.85
CA LYS A 253 -26.24 -23.08 -23.12
C LYS A 253 -25.00 -22.30 -23.57
N LYS A 254 -25.18 -21.41 -24.55
CA LYS A 254 -24.10 -20.56 -25.07
C LYS A 254 -23.55 -19.64 -23.98
N TYR A 255 -24.41 -19.15 -23.09
CA TYR A 255 -24.02 -18.37 -21.93
C TYR A 255 -23.14 -19.20 -20.98
N CYS A 256 -23.61 -20.36 -20.52
CA CYS A 256 -22.88 -21.28 -19.63
C CYS A 256 -21.58 -21.85 -20.24
N GLU A 257 -21.43 -21.84 -21.57
CA GLU A 257 -20.22 -22.26 -22.30
C GLU A 257 -19.19 -21.13 -22.49
N ASN A 258 -19.62 -19.87 -22.53
CA ASN A 258 -18.75 -18.71 -22.84
C ASN A 258 -18.48 -17.81 -21.63
N ASP A 259 -19.38 -17.82 -20.65
CA ASP A 259 -19.35 -17.02 -19.45
C ASP A 259 -19.40 -18.01 -18.28
N HIS A 260 -18.24 -18.36 -17.72
CA HIS A 260 -18.16 -19.13 -16.47
C HIS A 260 -18.52 -18.24 -15.27
N THR A 261 -19.64 -17.51 -15.38
CA THR A 261 -20.02 -16.47 -14.45
C THR A 261 -20.72 -17.05 -13.24
N TYR A 262 -20.18 -16.69 -12.09
CA TYR A 262 -20.79 -16.86 -10.80
C TYR A 262 -22.14 -16.18 -10.76
N PHE A 263 -23.12 -16.84 -10.14
CA PHE A 263 -24.49 -16.38 -10.17
C PHE A 263 -24.88 -15.70 -8.87
N TYR A 264 -25.66 -14.63 -8.96
CA TYR A 264 -26.14 -13.92 -7.78
C TYR A 264 -27.03 -14.80 -6.86
N LEU A 265 -27.59 -15.93 -7.33
CA LEU A 265 -28.29 -16.90 -6.48
C LEU A 265 -27.37 -17.93 -5.79
N ASP A 266 -26.10 -18.02 -6.17
CA ASP A 266 -25.15 -18.90 -5.49
C ASP A 266 -25.00 -18.47 -4.01
N ASP A 267 -24.40 -19.31 -3.16
CA ASP A 267 -24.05 -18.90 -1.80
C ASP A 267 -22.71 -18.18 -1.81
N TRP A 268 -22.73 -16.88 -1.52
CA TRP A 268 -21.51 -16.06 -1.44
C TRP A 268 -21.05 -15.84 -0.01
N THR A 269 -21.74 -16.41 0.98
CA THR A 269 -21.41 -16.26 2.39
C THR A 269 -20.06 -16.88 2.72
N ILE A 270 -19.38 -16.33 3.72
CA ILE A 270 -18.16 -16.92 4.28
C ILE A 270 -18.52 -17.44 5.68
N PRO A 271 -18.28 -18.74 5.98
CA PRO A 271 -18.49 -19.27 7.32
C PRO A 271 -17.69 -18.47 8.35
N ALA A 272 -18.20 -18.35 9.58
CA ALA A 272 -17.48 -17.63 10.64
C ALA A 272 -16.10 -18.24 10.93
N THR A 273 -15.97 -19.56 10.83
CA THR A 273 -14.71 -20.27 11.09
C THR A 273 -14.21 -21.07 9.89
N ASP A 274 -12.92 -21.32 9.85
CA ASP A 274 -12.35 -22.41 9.09
C ASP A 274 -12.82 -23.76 9.67
N GLY A 275 -12.62 -24.85 8.92
CA GLY A 275 -12.99 -26.20 9.37
C GLY A 275 -12.24 -26.69 10.63
N SER A 276 -11.28 -25.89 11.14
CA SER A 276 -10.50 -26.14 12.36
C SER A 276 -11.00 -25.30 13.54
N GLY A 277 -11.96 -24.40 13.34
CA GLY A 277 -12.54 -23.53 14.37
C GLY A 277 -11.87 -22.16 14.51
N ASN A 278 -10.88 -21.81 13.67
CA ASN A 278 -10.29 -20.47 13.67
C ASN A 278 -11.20 -19.50 12.91
N SER A 279 -11.30 -18.24 13.34
CA SER A 279 -12.11 -17.25 12.64
C SER A 279 -11.59 -16.99 11.21
N ASN A 280 -12.50 -16.93 10.23
CA ASN A 280 -12.19 -16.48 8.87
C ASN A 280 -12.07 -14.95 8.76
N ARG A 281 -12.54 -14.20 9.76
CA ARG A 281 -12.40 -12.74 9.84
C ARG A 281 -10.98 -12.35 10.24
N THR A 282 -10.46 -12.98 11.30
CA THR A 282 -9.18 -12.60 11.92
C THR A 282 -8.00 -13.47 11.49
N LEU A 283 -8.11 -14.15 10.34
CA LEU A 283 -6.98 -14.84 9.71
C LEU A 283 -5.81 -13.85 9.54
N THR A 284 -4.61 -14.28 9.94
CA THR A 284 -3.41 -13.46 9.80
C THR A 284 -3.18 -13.07 8.33
N PRO A 285 -3.15 -11.78 7.99
CA PRO A 285 -2.91 -11.34 6.63
C PRO A 285 -1.41 -11.40 6.25
N PHE A 286 -1.15 -11.44 4.95
CA PHE A 286 0.21 -11.52 4.38
C PHE A 286 1.04 -10.26 4.55
N MET A 287 0.42 -9.12 4.83
CA MET A 287 1.03 -7.83 5.15
C MET A 287 0.03 -7.02 5.97
N THR A 288 0.53 -6.06 6.74
CA THR A 288 -0.31 -5.20 7.59
C THR A 288 -0.41 -3.80 7.01
N LEU A 289 -1.58 -3.18 7.14
CA LEU A 289 -1.76 -1.77 6.80
C LEU A 289 -0.90 -0.91 7.74
N ARG A 290 -0.02 -0.11 7.15
CA ARG A 290 0.78 0.89 7.87
C ARG A 290 0.07 2.25 7.86
N ASP A 291 -0.32 2.70 6.67
CA ASP A 291 -1.01 3.97 6.50
C ASP A 291 -2.18 3.78 5.52
N GLY A 292 -3.36 4.27 5.89
CA GLY A 292 -4.53 4.39 5.00
C GLY A 292 -4.88 5.87 4.89
N ASN A 293 -4.35 6.55 3.88
CA ASN A 293 -4.41 8.01 3.77
C ASN A 293 -5.66 8.44 3.01
N VAL A 294 -6.42 9.36 3.59
CA VAL A 294 -7.44 10.16 2.92
C VAL A 294 -6.78 11.42 2.39
N LEU A 295 -6.68 11.50 1.05
CA LEU A 295 -6.02 12.61 0.37
C LEU A 295 -6.94 13.84 0.30
N PRO A 296 -6.39 15.04 0.05
CA PRO A 296 -7.17 16.27 -0.05
C PRO A 296 -8.33 16.14 -1.05
N GLU A 297 -9.44 16.83 -0.80
CA GLU A 297 -10.59 16.82 -1.70
C GLU A 297 -10.18 17.19 -3.13
N TYR A 298 -10.64 16.38 -4.09
CA TYR A 298 -10.21 16.51 -5.48
C TYR A 298 -10.68 17.81 -6.14
N GLN A 299 -11.74 18.43 -5.62
CA GLN A 299 -12.33 19.63 -6.18
C GLN A 299 -12.29 20.78 -5.19
N ASN A 300 -12.10 21.99 -5.72
CA ASN A 300 -12.34 23.22 -4.98
C ASN A 300 -13.85 23.51 -4.89
N ASP A 301 -14.25 24.47 -4.05
CA ASP A 301 -15.65 24.93 -3.92
C ASP A 301 -16.28 25.38 -5.25
N ASP A 302 -15.47 25.80 -6.22
CA ASP A 302 -15.90 26.21 -7.56
C ASP A 302 -15.95 25.05 -8.58
N ASN A 303 -15.69 23.82 -8.14
CA ASN A 303 -15.67 22.57 -8.91
C ASN A 303 -14.53 22.48 -9.94
N THR A 304 -13.47 23.27 -9.77
CA THR A 304 -12.21 23.06 -10.49
C THR A 304 -11.36 21.99 -9.78
N PRO A 305 -10.50 21.25 -10.51
CA PRO A 305 -9.57 20.31 -9.88
C PRO A 305 -8.65 21.02 -8.88
N ASN A 306 -8.41 20.37 -7.75
CA ASN A 306 -7.54 20.85 -6.69
C ASN A 306 -6.09 20.41 -6.97
N ASP A 307 -5.20 21.36 -7.24
CA ASP A 307 -3.79 21.11 -7.52
C ASP A 307 -3.05 20.39 -6.38
N GLN A 308 -3.43 20.64 -5.12
CA GLN A 308 -2.85 19.95 -3.95
C GLN A 308 -3.24 18.46 -3.95
N SER A 309 -4.51 18.16 -4.26
CA SER A 309 -4.99 16.78 -4.38
C SER A 309 -4.30 16.05 -5.52
N ILE A 310 -4.21 16.66 -6.71
CA ILE A 310 -3.49 16.10 -7.86
C ILE A 310 -2.03 15.81 -7.51
N ALA A 311 -1.35 16.75 -6.84
CA ALA A 311 0.05 16.59 -6.45
C ALA A 311 0.24 15.45 -5.44
N ALA A 312 -0.65 15.34 -4.44
CA ALA A 312 -0.63 14.25 -3.47
C ALA A 312 -0.86 12.88 -4.13
N MET A 313 -1.86 12.78 -5.01
CA MET A 313 -2.13 11.55 -5.77
C MET A 313 -0.94 11.13 -6.63
N LYS A 314 -0.30 12.08 -7.33
CA LYS A 314 0.91 11.81 -8.12
C LYS A 314 2.07 11.35 -7.25
N GLN A 315 2.24 11.94 -6.07
CA GLN A 315 3.30 11.56 -5.13
C GLN A 315 3.09 10.13 -4.62
N GLU A 316 1.86 9.76 -4.26
CA GLU A 316 1.53 8.40 -3.81
C GLU A 316 1.73 7.36 -4.91
N LEU A 317 1.39 7.69 -6.17
CA LEU A 317 1.71 6.84 -7.31
C LEU A 317 3.24 6.64 -7.45
N VAL A 318 4.03 7.71 -7.33
CA VAL A 318 5.51 7.62 -7.37
C VAL A 318 6.07 6.84 -6.18
N ASN A 319 5.39 6.84 -5.03
CA ASN A 319 5.73 6.03 -3.86
C ASN A 319 5.38 4.54 -4.06
N GLY A 320 4.76 4.17 -5.18
CA GLY A 320 4.35 2.79 -5.45
C GLY A 320 3.00 2.43 -4.85
N HIS A 321 2.14 3.40 -4.57
CA HIS A 321 0.80 3.18 -4.03
C HIS A 321 -0.26 3.45 -5.10
N GLY A 322 -1.19 2.52 -5.29
CA GLY A 322 -2.38 2.76 -6.09
C GLY A 322 -3.34 3.72 -5.38
N VAL A 323 -4.04 4.56 -6.13
CA VAL A 323 -4.98 5.55 -5.58
C VAL A 323 -6.40 5.13 -5.86
N THR A 324 -7.20 4.88 -4.83
CA THR A 324 -8.63 4.58 -4.98
C THR A 324 -9.43 5.88 -5.08
N ILE A 325 -10.41 5.89 -5.98
CA ILE A 325 -11.34 7.01 -6.13
C ILE A 325 -12.76 6.49 -6.36
N ALA A 326 -13.76 7.30 -6.01
CA ALA A 326 -15.13 7.18 -6.49
C ALA A 326 -15.37 8.20 -7.60
N TYR A 327 -16.11 7.81 -8.65
CA TYR A 327 -16.49 8.71 -9.75
C TYR A 327 -17.78 8.28 -10.45
N LYS A 328 -18.19 9.06 -11.46
CA LYS A 328 -19.30 8.73 -12.35
C LYS A 328 -18.78 8.16 -13.67
N PRO A 329 -18.83 6.82 -13.88
CA PRO A 329 -18.46 6.19 -15.14
C PRO A 329 -19.52 6.42 -16.21
N ASP A 330 -19.11 6.35 -17.48
CA ASP A 330 -20.02 5.92 -18.53
C ASP A 330 -20.17 4.39 -18.49
N LYS A 331 -21.38 3.88 -18.73
CA LYS A 331 -21.68 2.44 -18.70
C LYS A 331 -21.48 1.73 -20.04
N ALA A 332 -21.01 2.45 -21.07
CA ALA A 332 -20.76 1.95 -22.40
C ALA A 332 -20.05 0.57 -22.44
N ARG A 333 -20.71 -0.45 -23.01
CA ARG A 333 -20.10 -1.77 -23.29
C ARG A 333 -19.67 -1.88 -24.76
N PRO A 334 -18.59 -2.61 -25.08
CA PRO A 334 -18.11 -2.81 -26.46
C PRO A 334 -19.12 -3.45 -27.41
N SER A 335 -20.04 -4.28 -26.88
CA SER A 335 -21.09 -4.98 -27.64
C SER A 335 -22.41 -4.20 -27.72
N GLU A 336 -22.56 -3.09 -26.99
CA GLU A 336 -23.75 -2.26 -27.05
C GLU A 336 -23.69 -1.32 -28.25
N SER A 337 -24.62 -1.52 -29.19
CA SER A 337 -24.91 -0.54 -30.23
C SER A 337 -25.51 0.72 -29.60
N GLY A 338 -24.78 1.83 -29.66
CA GLY A 338 -25.23 3.11 -29.11
C GLY A 338 -24.06 3.97 -28.68
N ASP A 339 -24.25 5.28 -28.74
CA ASP A 339 -23.22 6.26 -28.42
C ASP A 339 -23.04 6.48 -26.92
N SER A 340 -21.82 6.84 -26.53
CA SER A 340 -21.42 7.16 -25.16
C SER A 340 -21.60 8.66 -24.90
N ARG A 341 -21.91 9.03 -23.66
CA ARG A 341 -22.01 10.44 -23.27
C ARG A 341 -20.67 10.99 -22.77
N TYR A 342 -19.87 10.16 -22.09
CA TYR A 342 -18.67 10.63 -21.39
C TYR A 342 -17.37 9.94 -21.83
N ILE A 343 -17.41 8.77 -22.48
CA ILE A 343 -16.22 8.04 -22.90
C ILE A 343 -16.08 7.99 -24.42
N ASN A 344 -14.94 8.47 -24.93
CA ASN A 344 -14.56 8.20 -26.30
C ASN A 344 -14.13 6.72 -26.41
N ARG A 345 -14.89 5.92 -27.14
CA ARG A 345 -14.66 4.47 -27.30
C ARG A 345 -13.49 4.12 -28.23
N ASP A 346 -13.04 5.06 -29.06
CA ASP A 346 -11.89 4.86 -29.95
C ASP A 346 -10.58 4.95 -29.17
N THR A 347 -10.51 5.88 -28.21
CA THR A 347 -9.32 6.16 -27.40
C THR A 347 -9.41 5.60 -25.97
N TRP A 348 -10.59 5.17 -25.55
CA TRP A 348 -10.92 4.82 -24.16
C TRP A 348 -10.56 5.94 -23.17
N ALA A 349 -10.90 7.17 -23.54
CA ALA A 349 -10.67 8.35 -22.74
C ALA A 349 -12.02 8.89 -22.22
N GLN A 350 -12.18 8.92 -20.90
CA GLN A 350 -13.40 9.36 -20.24
C GLN A 350 -13.26 10.76 -19.63
N TYR A 351 -14.27 11.59 -19.87
CA TYR A 351 -14.45 12.86 -19.19
C TYR A 351 -15.93 13.09 -18.86
N THR A 352 -16.29 13.00 -17.58
CA THR A 352 -17.63 13.35 -17.12
C THR A 352 -17.70 14.85 -16.85
N PHE A 353 -18.12 15.60 -17.88
CA PHE A 353 -18.18 17.06 -17.90
C PHE A 353 -19.40 17.68 -17.17
N GLU A 354 -20.31 16.85 -16.67
CA GLU A 354 -21.51 17.23 -15.91
C GLU A 354 -21.40 16.80 -14.45
N ARG A 355 -22.08 17.50 -13.54
CA ARG A 355 -22.16 17.09 -12.12
C ARG A 355 -23.20 15.97 -12.00
N ALA A 356 -22.81 14.87 -11.39
CA ALA A 356 -23.64 13.70 -11.16
C ALA A 356 -23.17 12.93 -9.93
N ASP A 357 -24.03 12.07 -9.38
CA ASP A 357 -23.63 11.23 -8.26
C ASP A 357 -22.67 10.14 -8.73
N ALA A 358 -21.51 10.08 -8.06
CA ALA A 358 -20.55 9.00 -8.19
C ALA A 358 -21.22 7.67 -7.81
N ASN A 359 -20.95 6.63 -8.59
CA ASN A 359 -21.57 5.32 -8.38
C ASN A 359 -20.66 4.15 -8.81
N HIS A 360 -19.35 4.42 -8.96
CA HIS A 360 -18.35 3.41 -9.27
C HIS A 360 -17.01 3.81 -8.65
N ALA A 361 -16.23 2.82 -8.24
CA ALA A 361 -14.90 3.01 -7.66
C ALA A 361 -13.84 2.29 -8.50
N VAL A 362 -12.66 2.89 -8.60
CA VAL A 362 -11.56 2.42 -9.44
C VAL A 362 -10.21 2.71 -8.77
N CYS A 363 -9.16 2.04 -9.23
CA CYS A 363 -7.78 2.29 -8.80
C CYS A 363 -7.02 3.02 -9.92
N ILE A 364 -6.52 4.22 -9.63
CA ILE A 364 -5.57 4.93 -10.49
C ILE A 364 -4.18 4.32 -10.26
N VAL A 365 -3.49 4.02 -11.35
CA VAL A 365 -2.18 3.35 -11.36
C VAL A 365 -1.10 4.15 -12.11
N GLY A 366 -1.43 5.36 -12.55
CA GLY A 366 -0.49 6.21 -13.26
C GLY A 366 -1.13 7.49 -13.78
N TYR A 367 -0.34 8.29 -14.47
CA TYR A 367 -0.76 9.58 -14.99
C TYR A 367 0.13 10.05 -16.15
N ASP A 368 -0.40 10.93 -16.99
CA ASP A 368 0.31 11.55 -18.11
C ASP A 368 -0.18 13.00 -18.32
N ASP A 369 0.64 13.98 -17.93
CA ASP A 369 0.35 15.42 -18.06
C ASP A 369 0.22 15.85 -19.52
N GLY A 370 0.87 15.12 -20.44
CA GLY A 370 0.87 15.39 -21.86
C GLY A 370 -0.28 14.73 -22.62
N TYR A 371 -1.14 13.94 -21.96
CA TYR A 371 -2.23 13.24 -22.63
C TYR A 371 -3.21 14.24 -23.26
N SER A 372 -3.33 14.19 -24.60
CA SER A 372 -4.09 15.20 -25.34
C SER A 372 -5.56 15.20 -24.95
N LYS A 373 -6.11 16.40 -24.70
CA LYS A 373 -7.54 16.61 -24.50
C LYS A 373 -8.40 16.16 -25.69
N ASP A 374 -7.83 16.16 -26.90
CA ASP A 374 -8.54 15.77 -28.11
C ASP A 374 -8.86 14.26 -28.13
N ASN A 375 -8.17 13.47 -27.31
CA ASN A 375 -8.49 12.05 -27.15
C ASN A 375 -9.86 11.84 -26.52
N PHE A 376 -10.38 12.78 -25.74
CA PHE A 376 -11.70 12.68 -25.10
C PHE A 376 -12.84 13.14 -26.01
N THR A 377 -12.53 13.96 -27.03
CA THR A 377 -13.52 14.51 -27.95
C THR A 377 -14.22 13.41 -28.73
N HIS A 378 -15.55 13.36 -28.67
CA HIS A 378 -16.38 12.45 -29.46
C HIS A 378 -17.74 13.09 -29.74
N THR A 379 -18.43 12.59 -30.77
CA THR A 379 -19.83 12.97 -31.01
C THR A 379 -20.69 12.40 -29.92
N VAL A 380 -21.59 13.22 -29.36
CA VAL A 380 -22.61 12.81 -28.39
C VAL A 380 -23.98 12.97 -29.04
N TYR A 381 -24.84 11.95 -29.00
CA TYR A 381 -26.23 12.05 -29.48
C TYR A 381 -27.25 12.25 -28.36
N LYS A 382 -28.36 12.92 -28.69
CA LYS A 382 -29.48 13.17 -27.78
C LYS A 382 -30.20 11.87 -27.43
N LYS A 383 -30.62 11.74 -26.17
CA LYS A 383 -31.39 10.61 -25.66
C LYS A 383 -32.68 11.09 -25.00
N ASP A 384 -33.73 10.29 -25.09
CA ASP A 384 -34.99 10.52 -24.38
C ASP A 384 -34.85 10.20 -22.87
N ALA A 385 -35.93 10.40 -22.10
CA ALA A 385 -35.93 10.12 -20.66
C ALA A 385 -35.75 8.63 -20.32
N ALA A 386 -35.95 7.72 -21.28
CA ALA A 386 -35.73 6.29 -21.14
C ALA A 386 -34.32 5.87 -21.61
N GLY A 387 -33.49 6.81 -22.08
CA GLY A 387 -32.13 6.56 -22.55
C GLY A 387 -32.04 6.11 -24.01
N ASN A 388 -33.14 6.12 -24.76
CA ASN A 388 -33.13 5.74 -26.18
C ASN A 388 -32.63 6.91 -27.04
N PRO A 389 -31.89 6.66 -28.15
CA PRO A 389 -31.49 7.70 -29.08
C PRO A 389 -32.71 8.45 -29.64
N ILE A 390 -32.67 9.78 -29.62
CA ILE A 390 -33.63 10.61 -30.35
C ILE A 390 -33.17 10.65 -31.81
N VAL A 391 -34.05 10.29 -32.73
CA VAL A 391 -33.76 10.23 -34.17
C VAL A 391 -34.49 11.31 -34.96
N ASP A 392 -33.95 11.68 -36.12
CA ASP A 392 -34.60 12.56 -37.10
C ASP A 392 -35.71 11.82 -37.90
N ASP A 393 -36.32 12.53 -38.86
CA ASP A 393 -37.42 12.01 -39.68
C ASP A 393 -36.98 10.82 -40.56
N GLU A 394 -35.67 10.66 -40.79
CA GLU A 394 -35.05 9.55 -41.52
C GLU A 394 -34.59 8.39 -40.60
N GLY A 395 -34.80 8.52 -39.28
CA GLY A 395 -34.41 7.50 -38.30
C GLY A 395 -32.93 7.53 -37.89
N LYS A 396 -32.20 8.61 -38.17
CA LYS A 396 -30.79 8.79 -37.79
C LYS A 396 -30.67 9.52 -36.44
N PRO A 397 -29.77 9.11 -35.53
CA PRO A 397 -29.58 9.80 -34.25
C PRO A 397 -29.22 11.28 -34.39
N ILE A 398 -29.88 12.13 -33.60
CA ILE A 398 -29.66 13.58 -33.56
C ILE A 398 -28.48 13.90 -32.64
N VAL A 399 -27.52 14.69 -33.15
CA VAL A 399 -26.35 15.14 -32.39
C VAL A 399 -26.77 16.13 -31.29
N ASP A 400 -26.16 15.98 -30.11
CA ASP A 400 -26.14 16.94 -29.03
C ASP A 400 -24.89 17.82 -29.18
N ASP A 401 -25.01 18.92 -29.92
CA ASP A 401 -23.87 19.81 -30.24
C ASP A 401 -23.20 20.37 -28.99
N ASP A 402 -23.99 20.69 -27.95
CA ASP A 402 -23.50 21.23 -26.69
C ASP A 402 -22.70 20.17 -25.91
N ALA A 403 -23.24 18.95 -25.79
CA ALA A 403 -22.54 17.84 -25.14
C ALA A 403 -21.30 17.38 -25.94
N THR A 404 -21.39 17.38 -27.27
CA THR A 404 -20.25 17.08 -28.16
C THR A 404 -19.13 18.08 -27.93
N ALA A 405 -19.43 19.38 -27.85
CA ALA A 405 -18.44 20.39 -27.52
C ALA A 405 -17.88 20.22 -26.09
N ALA A 406 -18.74 19.87 -25.12
CA ALA A 406 -18.36 19.67 -23.72
C ALA A 406 -17.53 18.39 -23.48
N SER A 407 -17.56 17.42 -24.39
CA SER A 407 -16.76 16.19 -24.32
C SER A 407 -15.24 16.43 -24.35
N THR A 408 -14.81 17.65 -24.75
CA THR A 408 -13.39 18.04 -24.77
C THR A 408 -13.01 18.74 -23.47
N PRO A 409 -12.08 18.18 -22.66
CA PRO A 409 -11.60 18.83 -21.44
C PRO A 409 -10.97 20.20 -21.68
N PRO A 410 -10.91 21.07 -20.66
CA PRO A 410 -10.24 22.38 -20.75
C PRO A 410 -8.75 22.30 -21.14
N GLY A 411 -8.06 21.25 -20.71
CA GLY A 411 -6.62 21.06 -20.90
C GLY A 411 -6.20 19.61 -21.04
N ASN A 412 -4.92 19.41 -21.36
CA ASN A 412 -4.30 18.09 -21.40
C ASN A 412 -4.12 17.54 -19.98
N GLY A 413 -3.90 16.23 -19.89
CA GLY A 413 -3.63 15.55 -18.63
C GLY A 413 -4.68 14.50 -18.30
N ALA A 414 -4.21 13.29 -18.01
CA ALA A 414 -5.08 12.18 -17.66
C ALA A 414 -4.47 11.24 -16.62
N TRP A 415 -5.33 10.66 -15.81
CA TRP A 415 -5.06 9.49 -14.98
C TRP A 415 -5.14 8.22 -15.82
N ILE A 416 -4.29 7.24 -15.51
CA ILE A 416 -4.34 5.88 -16.04
C ILE A 416 -5.08 5.03 -15.01
N VAL A 417 -6.23 4.48 -15.39
CA VAL A 417 -7.17 3.88 -14.45
C VAL A 417 -7.30 2.38 -14.70
N ARG A 418 -7.14 1.59 -13.64
CA ARG A 418 -7.47 0.16 -13.57
C ARG A 418 -8.93 0.01 -13.18
N ASN A 419 -9.74 -0.55 -14.08
CA ASN A 419 -11.14 -0.84 -13.82
C ASN A 419 -11.32 -2.25 -13.22
N SER A 420 -12.58 -2.68 -13.03
CA SER A 420 -12.98 -3.97 -12.47
C SER A 420 -14.01 -4.69 -13.34
N TRP A 421 -13.98 -4.47 -14.66
CA TRP A 421 -14.91 -5.07 -15.64
C TRP A 421 -14.23 -6.09 -16.56
N GLY A 422 -13.11 -6.64 -16.09
CA GLY A 422 -12.34 -7.66 -16.77
C GLY A 422 -11.47 -7.17 -17.93
N SER A 423 -10.69 -8.11 -18.49
CA SER A 423 -9.72 -7.89 -19.55
C SER A 423 -9.63 -9.08 -20.51
N GLU A 424 -9.29 -8.84 -21.78
CA GLU A 424 -8.98 -9.88 -22.77
C GLU A 424 -7.50 -10.28 -22.76
N THR A 425 -6.60 -9.39 -22.29
CA THR A 425 -5.15 -9.64 -22.22
C THR A 425 -4.76 -10.55 -21.07
N ASP A 426 -5.51 -10.47 -19.98
CA ASP A 426 -5.17 -11.10 -18.70
C ASP A 426 -6.30 -11.98 -18.19
N LYS A 427 -6.66 -12.96 -19.02
CA LYS A 427 -7.56 -14.05 -18.64
C LYS A 427 -7.00 -14.75 -17.40
N THR A 428 -7.61 -14.50 -16.26
CA THR A 428 -7.38 -15.29 -15.05
C THR A 428 -8.17 -16.58 -15.17
N LYS A 429 -7.60 -17.65 -14.58
CA LYS A 429 -8.27 -18.93 -14.44
C LYS A 429 -8.56 -19.17 -12.98
N ASP A 430 -9.70 -19.77 -12.68
CA ASP A 430 -9.91 -20.32 -11.34
C ASP A 430 -9.03 -21.56 -11.10
N ASP A 431 -9.07 -22.09 -9.88
CA ASP A 431 -8.37 -23.32 -9.49
C ASP A 431 -8.79 -24.56 -10.28
N LEU A 432 -9.90 -24.48 -11.03
CA LEU A 432 -10.42 -25.54 -11.91
C LEU A 432 -9.98 -25.35 -13.37
N GLY A 433 -9.24 -24.28 -13.67
CA GLY A 433 -8.70 -23.97 -14.98
C GLY A 433 -9.67 -23.23 -15.92
N ASN A 434 -10.84 -22.83 -15.44
CA ASN A 434 -11.87 -22.11 -16.19
C ASN A 434 -11.51 -20.62 -16.32
N VAL A 435 -11.77 -20.01 -17.48
CA VAL A 435 -11.56 -18.57 -17.66
C VAL A 435 -12.65 -17.80 -16.92
N ILE A 436 -12.28 -17.06 -15.88
CA ILE A 436 -13.20 -16.30 -15.03
C ILE A 436 -13.24 -14.80 -15.36
N ASN A 437 -12.49 -14.41 -16.38
CA ASN A 437 -12.27 -13.01 -16.72
C ASN A 437 -12.22 -12.82 -18.24
N ASN A 438 -13.33 -12.34 -18.83
CA ASN A 438 -13.43 -12.00 -20.25
C ASN A 438 -14.09 -10.63 -20.41
N GLY A 439 -13.35 -9.56 -20.12
CA GLY A 439 -13.83 -8.20 -20.31
C GLY A 439 -13.34 -7.60 -21.62
N THR A 440 -14.25 -7.06 -22.43
CA THR A 440 -13.91 -6.40 -23.71
C THR A 440 -13.60 -4.90 -23.55
N TYR A 441 -13.60 -4.39 -22.31
CA TYR A 441 -13.50 -2.97 -21.95
C TYR A 441 -12.06 -2.45 -21.95
N GLY A 442 -11.87 -1.20 -22.35
CA GLY A 442 -10.62 -0.47 -22.16
C GLY A 442 -9.68 -0.46 -23.37
N VAL A 443 -8.58 0.27 -23.19
CA VAL A 443 -7.50 0.50 -24.16
C VAL A 443 -7.04 -0.84 -24.74
N ARG A 444 -6.74 -0.85 -26.05
CA ARG A 444 -6.26 -2.04 -26.76
C ARG A 444 -4.75 -2.23 -26.60
N ASP A 445 -4.32 -3.48 -26.41
CA ASP A 445 -2.90 -3.85 -26.50
C ASP A 445 -2.41 -3.88 -27.96
N GLU A 446 -1.13 -4.23 -28.15
CA GLU A 446 -0.51 -4.36 -29.48
C GLU A 446 -1.18 -5.41 -30.39
N ASN A 447 -1.97 -6.32 -29.82
CA ASN A 447 -2.71 -7.37 -30.52
C ASN A 447 -4.19 -7.02 -30.72
N GLY A 448 -4.61 -5.82 -30.34
CA GLY A 448 -5.99 -5.35 -30.45
C GLY A 448 -6.93 -5.87 -29.36
N LYS A 449 -6.41 -6.47 -28.27
CA LYS A 449 -7.20 -7.01 -27.16
C LYS A 449 -7.45 -5.96 -26.08
N ALA A 450 -8.64 -5.98 -25.48
CA ALA A 450 -8.97 -5.13 -24.34
C ALA A 450 -8.06 -5.39 -23.14
N THR A 451 -7.56 -4.32 -22.54
CA THR A 451 -6.69 -4.40 -21.35
C THR A 451 -7.43 -4.20 -20.03
N GLY A 452 -8.67 -3.69 -20.06
CA GLY A 452 -9.41 -3.27 -18.86
C GLY A 452 -9.01 -1.90 -18.30
N TYR A 453 -7.99 -1.24 -18.88
CA TYR A 453 -7.56 0.10 -18.47
C TYR A 453 -8.19 1.20 -19.33
N PHE A 454 -8.32 2.40 -18.80
CA PHE A 454 -8.79 3.57 -19.55
C PHE A 454 -8.11 4.86 -19.04
N TYR A 455 -8.30 5.96 -19.77
CA TYR A 455 -7.79 7.28 -19.38
C TYR A 455 -8.92 8.12 -18.79
N LEU A 456 -8.68 8.75 -17.64
CA LEU A 456 -9.65 9.65 -16.99
C LEU A 456 -9.07 11.07 -16.95
N SER A 457 -9.80 12.05 -17.48
CA SER A 457 -9.35 13.45 -17.49
C SER A 457 -9.08 13.98 -16.08
N TYR A 458 -8.02 14.78 -15.91
CA TYR A 458 -7.81 15.54 -14.66
C TYR A 458 -8.98 16.47 -14.32
N TYR A 459 -9.74 16.87 -15.35
CA TYR A 459 -10.84 17.82 -15.22
C TYR A 459 -12.18 17.17 -14.92
N ASP A 460 -12.23 15.85 -14.68
CA ASP A 460 -13.48 15.15 -14.36
C ASP A 460 -14.17 15.78 -13.14
N LYS A 461 -15.48 16.05 -13.30
CA LYS A 461 -16.27 16.78 -12.30
C LYS A 461 -16.87 15.91 -11.20
N ASN A 462 -16.51 14.63 -11.11
CA ASN A 462 -17.13 13.71 -10.15
C ASN A 462 -16.13 12.82 -9.40
N ILE A 463 -14.82 13.05 -9.52
CA ILE A 463 -13.81 12.37 -8.69
C ILE A 463 -14.01 12.81 -7.23
N SER A 464 -14.09 11.82 -6.34
CA SER A 464 -14.27 12.00 -4.89
C SER A 464 -13.67 10.82 -4.13
N GLN A 465 -13.63 10.91 -2.79
CA GLN A 465 -13.18 9.83 -1.90
C GLN A 465 -11.80 9.27 -2.29
N VAL A 466 -10.83 10.18 -2.38
CA VAL A 466 -9.48 9.85 -2.82
C VAL A 466 -8.71 9.24 -1.65
N GLU A 467 -8.38 7.96 -1.73
CA GLU A 467 -7.64 7.24 -0.70
C GLU A 467 -6.44 6.47 -1.26
N THR A 468 -5.46 6.22 -0.40
CA THR A 468 -4.27 5.40 -0.70
C THR A 468 -3.94 4.50 0.47
N MET A 469 -3.17 3.45 0.20
CA MET A 469 -2.76 2.49 1.22
C MET A 469 -1.27 2.18 1.11
N ALA A 470 -0.59 2.18 2.25
CA ALA A 470 0.77 1.72 2.42
C ALA A 470 0.76 0.45 3.28
N PHE A 471 1.12 -0.69 2.69
CA PHE A 471 1.30 -1.95 3.40
C PHE A 471 2.75 -2.14 3.82
N SER A 472 2.98 -2.84 4.93
CA SER A 472 4.32 -3.16 5.44
C SER A 472 4.43 -4.64 5.86
N PRO A 473 5.58 -5.29 5.58
CA PRO A 473 5.86 -6.66 6.03
C PRO A 473 6.44 -6.71 7.44
N ASP A 474 6.70 -5.56 8.08
CA ASP A 474 7.60 -5.45 9.24
C ASP A 474 7.12 -6.23 10.48
N LEU A 475 5.81 -6.47 10.60
CA LEU A 475 5.24 -7.28 11.70
C LEU A 475 5.23 -8.79 11.41
N LEU A 476 5.45 -9.20 10.16
CA LEU A 476 5.42 -10.61 9.74
C LEU A 476 6.81 -11.25 9.73
N GLU A 477 7.87 -10.46 9.58
CA GLU A 477 9.24 -10.92 9.80
C GLU A 477 9.48 -11.37 11.26
N ALA A 478 8.56 -11.07 12.18
CA ALA A 478 8.66 -11.41 13.58
C ALA A 478 8.24 -12.84 13.94
N ALA A 479 7.22 -13.46 13.30
CA ALA A 479 6.87 -14.87 13.56
C ALA A 479 5.67 -15.49 12.80
N GLY A 480 4.95 -14.75 11.96
CA GLY A 480 3.74 -15.29 11.31
C GLY A 480 2.46 -15.28 12.17
N ASP A 481 2.56 -14.93 13.45
CA ASP A 481 1.42 -14.70 14.35
C ASP A 481 1.63 -13.35 15.07
N TYR A 482 0.80 -12.35 14.75
CA TYR A 482 0.73 -11.10 15.50
C TYR A 482 -0.71 -10.86 15.92
N GLU A 483 -0.89 -10.20 17.07
CA GLU A 483 -2.18 -9.84 17.63
C GLU A 483 -2.44 -8.35 17.42
N VAL A 484 -3.70 -8.02 17.11
CA VAL A 484 -4.22 -6.65 17.12
C VAL A 484 -5.22 -6.55 18.27
N LEU A 485 -4.83 -5.87 19.34
CA LEU A 485 -5.76 -5.53 20.42
C LEU A 485 -6.48 -4.22 20.04
N GLN A 486 -7.80 -4.26 20.01
CA GLN A 486 -8.67 -3.19 19.53
C GLN A 486 -10.09 -3.32 20.10
N HIS A 487 -10.88 -2.25 20.01
CA HIS A 487 -12.29 -2.20 20.43
C HIS A 487 -13.19 -1.53 19.38
N ASP A 488 -12.67 -1.22 18.20
CA ASP A 488 -13.38 -0.47 17.14
C ASP A 488 -13.54 -1.30 15.86
N TYR A 489 -14.57 -2.13 15.84
CA TYR A 489 -14.88 -3.03 14.75
C TYR A 489 -15.92 -2.48 13.76
N MET A 490 -16.50 -1.29 13.96
CA MET A 490 -17.43 -0.68 13.02
C MET A 490 -16.73 0.13 11.92
N PRO A 491 -16.79 -0.30 10.62
CA PRO A 491 -16.39 0.54 9.51
C PRO A 491 -17.10 1.90 9.49
N ALA A 492 -16.35 2.97 9.26
CA ALA A 492 -16.91 4.32 9.24
C ALA A 492 -17.85 4.51 8.03
N GLN A 493 -19.17 4.59 8.28
CA GLN A 493 -20.19 4.66 7.22
C GLN A 493 -20.65 6.09 6.92
N SER A 494 -20.91 6.88 7.96
CA SER A 494 -21.52 8.21 7.90
C SER A 494 -20.61 9.28 8.50
N GLY A 495 -19.30 9.02 8.54
CA GLY A 495 -18.31 9.96 9.01
C GLY A 495 -17.69 9.65 10.37
N PHE A 496 -17.26 10.71 11.05
CA PHE A 496 -16.64 10.68 12.37
C PHE A 496 -17.44 11.54 13.35
N TYR A 497 -17.67 11.00 14.55
CA TYR A 497 -17.89 11.86 15.69
C TYR A 497 -16.55 12.50 16.03
N THR A 498 -16.48 13.83 16.03
CA THR A 498 -15.27 14.57 16.41
C THR A 498 -15.63 15.58 17.48
N THR A 499 -14.91 15.55 18.60
CA THR A 499 -15.08 16.55 19.67
C THR A 499 -14.77 17.94 19.14
N PRO A 500 -15.39 19.02 19.65
CA PRO A 500 -14.99 20.37 19.31
C PRO A 500 -13.49 20.58 19.48
N ALA A 501 -12.85 21.22 18.50
CA ALA A 501 -11.43 21.52 18.59
C ALA A 501 -11.19 22.66 19.61
N THR A 502 -10.39 22.40 20.64
CA THR A 502 -10.16 23.37 21.73
C THR A 502 -8.66 23.62 21.95
N ALA A 503 -8.32 24.75 22.60
CA ALA A 503 -6.95 25.01 23.03
C ALA A 503 -6.54 24.20 24.28
N ASP A 504 -7.53 23.68 25.01
CA ASP A 504 -7.31 22.77 26.13
C ASP A 504 -6.97 21.37 25.61
N VAL A 505 -6.07 20.68 26.30
CA VAL A 505 -5.66 19.34 25.90
C VAL A 505 -6.88 18.42 25.91
N THR A 506 -7.16 17.86 24.74
CA THR A 506 -8.17 16.81 24.52
C THR A 506 -7.45 15.57 24.04
N SER A 507 -7.78 14.39 24.57
CA SER A 507 -7.11 13.14 24.19
C SER A 507 -8.02 11.94 24.39
N SER A 508 -7.72 10.87 23.68
CA SER A 508 -8.42 9.60 23.80
C SER A 508 -7.47 8.52 24.29
N ALA A 509 -8.01 7.47 24.90
CA ALA A 509 -7.25 6.29 25.26
C ALA A 509 -8.10 5.03 25.15
N ASN A 510 -7.47 3.93 24.75
CA ASN A 510 -8.04 2.59 24.86
C ASN A 510 -7.23 1.78 25.87
N VAL A 511 -7.90 0.92 26.64
CA VAL A 511 -7.33 0.02 27.63
C VAL A 511 -7.53 -1.43 27.18
N PHE A 512 -6.45 -2.18 27.15
CA PHE A 512 -6.41 -3.59 26.74
C PHE A 512 -5.92 -4.46 27.88
N GLU A 513 -6.37 -5.70 27.94
CA GLU A 513 -5.79 -6.72 28.82
C GLU A 513 -4.94 -7.67 27.96
N ALA A 514 -3.70 -7.93 28.36
CA ALA A 514 -2.82 -8.83 27.61
C ALA A 514 -3.31 -10.28 27.75
N PRO A 515 -3.80 -10.94 26.67
CA PRO A 515 -4.34 -12.30 26.75
C PRO A 515 -3.26 -13.35 27.04
N GLN A 516 -2.03 -13.03 26.68
CA GLN A 516 -0.83 -13.83 26.93
C GLN A 516 0.38 -12.94 27.18
N ASP A 517 1.55 -13.54 27.35
CA ASP A 517 2.80 -12.77 27.37
C ASP A 517 3.04 -12.18 25.97
N LEU A 518 3.08 -10.86 25.88
CA LEU A 518 3.15 -10.11 24.62
C LEU A 518 4.41 -9.26 24.53
N SER A 519 4.88 -9.04 23.30
CA SER A 519 5.86 -8.02 22.96
C SER A 519 5.23 -7.02 21.99
N ILE A 520 4.89 -5.84 22.50
CA ILE A 520 4.24 -4.76 21.74
C ILE A 520 5.24 -4.19 20.73
N LYS A 521 4.85 -4.12 19.46
CA LYS A 521 5.69 -3.65 18.34
C LYS A 521 5.21 -2.35 17.71
N ALA A 522 3.91 -2.06 17.76
CA ALA A 522 3.36 -0.85 17.18
C ALA A 522 2.07 -0.42 17.88
N VAL A 523 1.71 0.85 17.71
CA VAL A 523 0.40 1.40 18.04
C VAL A 523 -0.17 2.10 16.83
N SER A 524 -1.47 2.28 16.76
CA SER A 524 -2.09 3.10 15.71
C SER A 524 -3.14 4.04 16.27
N THR A 525 -3.44 5.06 15.47
CA THR A 525 -4.62 5.92 15.65
C THR A 525 -5.23 6.23 14.30
N ARG A 526 -6.35 6.96 14.33
CA ARG A 526 -6.89 7.63 13.17
C ARG A 526 -6.81 9.15 13.34
N THR A 527 -6.37 9.84 12.30
CA THR A 527 -6.42 11.31 12.19
C THR A 527 -7.62 11.72 11.34
N SER A 528 -8.21 12.87 11.67
CA SER A 528 -9.39 13.42 10.98
C SER A 528 -9.07 14.64 10.10
N GLU A 529 -7.84 15.15 10.18
CA GLU A 529 -7.39 16.37 9.51
C GLU A 529 -6.01 16.16 8.86
N GLU A 530 -5.72 16.93 7.82
CA GLU A 530 -4.38 17.04 7.24
C GLU A 530 -3.40 17.70 8.22
N ASN A 531 -2.12 17.31 8.14
CA ASN A 531 -1.02 17.87 8.95
C ASN A 531 -1.27 17.79 10.46
N GLN A 532 -1.91 16.71 10.92
CA GLN A 532 -2.22 16.49 12.32
C GLN A 532 -1.02 15.87 13.07
N ARG A 533 -0.64 16.48 14.19
CA ARG A 533 0.41 16.01 15.10
C ARG A 533 -0.21 15.13 16.17
N VAL A 534 0.24 13.88 16.27
CA VAL A 534 -0.23 12.90 17.26
C VAL A 534 0.90 12.55 18.23
N THR A 535 0.62 12.63 19.54
CA THR A 535 1.47 12.07 20.59
C THR A 535 0.83 10.79 21.11
N PHE A 536 1.61 9.70 21.12
CA PHE A 536 1.25 8.43 21.76
C PHE A 536 1.96 8.29 23.10
N ALA A 537 1.26 7.79 24.11
CA ALA A 537 1.84 7.31 25.35
C ALA A 537 1.27 5.93 25.73
N ILE A 538 2.12 5.02 26.17
CA ILE A 538 1.74 3.66 26.57
C ILE A 538 1.99 3.48 28.06
N TYR A 539 1.01 2.96 28.79
CA TYR A 539 1.07 2.72 30.23
C TYR A 539 0.78 1.26 30.57
N GLU A 540 1.55 0.67 31.49
CA GLU A 540 1.08 -0.48 32.28
C GLU A 540 0.32 0.05 33.49
N LEU A 541 -0.97 -0.29 33.58
CA LEU A 541 -1.85 0.16 34.64
C LEU A 541 -1.62 -0.62 35.93
N LYS A 542 -1.79 0.05 37.07
CA LYS A 542 -1.78 -0.61 38.38
C LYS A 542 -3.09 -1.37 38.61
N ASP A 543 -3.06 -2.35 39.50
CA ASP A 543 -4.28 -3.08 39.89
C ASP A 543 -5.32 -2.10 40.48
N GLY A 544 -6.55 -2.14 39.95
CA GLY A 544 -7.63 -1.24 40.36
C GLY A 544 -7.53 0.19 39.82
N ALA A 545 -6.69 0.45 38.80
CA ALA A 545 -6.66 1.73 38.09
C ALA A 545 -8.06 2.11 37.58
N THR A 546 -8.44 3.37 37.79
CA THR A 546 -9.71 3.95 37.32
C THR A 546 -9.53 4.89 36.12
N GLU A 547 -8.29 5.20 35.77
CA GLU A 547 -7.92 6.12 34.68
C GLU A 547 -6.84 5.48 33.79
N PRO A 548 -6.80 5.81 32.49
CA PRO A 548 -5.85 5.22 31.54
C PRO A 548 -4.40 5.71 31.73
N THR A 549 -4.17 6.65 32.64
CA THR A 549 -2.82 7.15 32.99
C THR A 549 -2.40 6.78 34.42
N ASP A 550 -3.21 5.97 35.10
CA ASP A 550 -2.95 5.54 36.49
C ASP A 550 -2.05 4.29 36.53
N GLY A 551 -0.78 4.49 36.22
CA GLY A 551 0.19 3.41 36.09
C GLY A 551 1.60 3.90 35.79
N THR A 552 2.41 3.01 35.24
CA THR A 552 3.77 3.32 34.81
C THR A 552 3.78 3.60 33.31
N MET A 553 4.21 4.81 32.90
CA MET A 553 4.43 5.11 31.49
C MET A 553 5.65 4.31 30.99
N LEU A 554 5.42 3.48 29.98
CA LEU A 554 6.43 2.62 29.36
C LEU A 554 7.06 3.24 28.12
N TYR A 555 6.29 4.08 27.41
CA TYR A 555 6.69 4.64 26.13
C TYR A 555 5.97 5.96 25.85
N ARG A 556 6.63 6.88 25.14
CA ARG A 556 6.03 8.09 24.59
C ARG A 556 6.74 8.51 23.31
N THR A 557 5.98 8.92 22.30
CA THR A 557 6.53 9.47 21.05
C THR A 557 5.52 10.39 20.37
N SER A 558 6.00 11.33 19.55
CA SER A 558 5.15 12.22 18.76
C SER A 558 5.46 12.16 17.26
N ARG A 559 4.44 11.98 16.42
CA ARG A 559 4.54 11.95 14.95
C ARG A 559 3.59 12.94 14.27
N ASN A 560 4.03 13.52 13.16
CA ASN A 560 3.19 14.34 12.30
C ASN A 560 2.69 13.48 11.14
N PHE A 561 1.39 13.49 10.91
CA PHE A 561 0.76 12.81 9.78
C PHE A 561 0.27 13.87 8.79
N GLU A 562 0.74 13.78 7.55
CA GLU A 562 0.45 14.77 6.50
C GLU A 562 -1.01 14.70 6.05
N TYR A 563 -1.52 13.48 5.94
CA TYR A 563 -2.89 13.20 5.51
C TYR A 563 -3.76 12.79 6.69
N ALA A 564 -5.07 12.97 6.53
CA ALA A 564 -6.04 12.33 7.41
C ALA A 564 -6.06 10.82 7.13
N GLY A 565 -6.61 10.03 8.05
CA GLY A 565 -6.81 8.59 7.85
C GLY A 565 -6.19 7.74 8.94
N PHE A 566 -5.95 6.47 8.63
CA PHE A 566 -5.41 5.51 9.57
C PHE A 566 -3.89 5.51 9.55
N HIS A 567 -3.25 5.53 10.73
CA HIS A 567 -1.80 5.55 10.84
C HIS A 567 -1.29 4.61 11.93
N ARG A 568 -0.44 3.69 11.53
CA ARG A 568 0.35 2.84 12.42
C ARG A 568 1.75 3.42 12.63
N LEU A 569 2.15 3.45 13.88
CA LEU A 569 3.48 3.83 14.33
C LEU A 569 4.18 2.65 14.97
N ASP A 570 5.24 2.19 14.29
CA ASP A 570 6.14 1.18 14.84
C ASP A 570 6.93 1.79 16.01
N LEU A 571 7.11 1.03 17.09
CA LEU A 571 7.84 1.47 18.27
C LEU A 571 9.36 1.39 18.03
N ASP A 572 10.11 2.33 18.61
CA ASP A 572 11.57 2.34 18.54
C ASP A 572 12.21 1.09 19.20
N TRP A 573 11.52 0.54 20.20
CA TRP A 573 11.83 -0.73 20.83
C TRP A 573 10.54 -1.44 21.24
N ALA A 574 10.60 -2.78 21.30
CA ALA A 574 9.47 -3.56 21.74
C ALA A 574 9.27 -3.47 23.26
N ILE A 575 8.02 -3.56 23.71
CA ILE A 575 7.64 -3.49 25.12
C ILE A 575 7.05 -4.84 25.52
N ASP A 576 7.72 -5.55 26.42
CA ASP A 576 7.24 -6.84 26.90
C ASP A 576 6.26 -6.68 28.05
N VAL A 577 5.11 -7.35 27.97
CA VAL A 577 4.00 -7.30 28.91
C VAL A 577 3.58 -8.72 29.29
N LYS A 578 3.28 -8.94 30.57
CA LYS A 578 2.83 -10.25 31.06
C LYS A 578 1.33 -10.44 30.89
N ALA A 579 0.92 -11.68 30.66
CA ALA A 579 -0.49 -12.07 30.59
C ALA A 579 -1.29 -11.52 31.80
N GLY A 580 -2.50 -11.02 31.53
CA GLY A 580 -3.42 -10.44 32.52
C GLY A 580 -3.10 -9.00 32.94
N LYS A 581 -2.00 -8.40 32.46
CA LYS A 581 -1.72 -6.98 32.70
C LYS A 581 -2.58 -6.09 31.82
N LYS A 582 -3.06 -4.98 32.39
CA LYS A 582 -3.79 -3.94 31.66
C LYS A 582 -2.85 -2.89 31.10
N ILE A 583 -2.97 -2.62 29.81
CA ILE A 583 -2.18 -1.65 29.06
C ILE A 583 -3.10 -0.57 28.53
N ALA A 584 -2.77 0.69 28.77
CA ALA A 584 -3.47 1.81 28.15
C ALA A 584 -2.60 2.43 27.05
N VAL A 585 -3.23 2.75 25.91
CA VAL A 585 -2.62 3.53 24.83
C VAL A 585 -3.37 4.85 24.76
N VAL A 586 -2.68 5.94 25.10
CA VAL A 586 -3.17 7.33 25.03
C VAL A 586 -2.76 7.94 23.70
N SER A 587 -3.70 8.59 23.02
CA SER A 587 -3.51 9.30 21.76
C SER A 587 -3.97 10.76 21.91
N THR A 588 -3.03 11.70 21.70
CA THR A 588 -3.27 13.14 21.71
C THR A 588 -3.07 13.70 20.32
N ALA A 589 -4.15 13.95 19.59
CA ALA A 589 -4.11 14.54 18.26
C ALA A 589 -4.28 16.06 18.32
N SER A 590 -3.50 16.80 17.51
CA SER A 590 -3.53 18.25 17.48
C SER A 590 -3.15 18.86 16.14
N THR A 591 -3.76 20.00 15.82
CA THR A 591 -3.49 20.76 14.60
C THR A 591 -3.00 22.16 14.98
N LEU A 592 -2.03 22.70 14.24
CA LEU A 592 -1.54 24.06 14.44
C LEU A 592 -2.35 25.03 13.56
N GLY A 593 -3.12 25.91 14.19
CA GLY A 593 -3.84 26.97 13.50
C GLY A 593 -2.91 28.01 12.87
N SER A 594 -3.41 28.72 11.85
CA SER A 594 -2.69 29.84 11.21
C SER A 594 -2.37 30.99 12.18
N ASP A 595 -3.11 31.08 13.29
CA ASP A 595 -2.88 32.00 14.41
C ASP A 595 -1.74 31.55 15.35
N GLY A 596 -1.14 30.39 15.09
CA GLY A 596 -0.11 29.77 15.93
C GLY A 596 -0.68 29.01 17.14
N THR A 597 -2.00 28.94 17.29
CA THR A 597 -2.65 28.22 18.39
C THR A 597 -2.76 26.75 18.05
N ARG A 598 -2.31 25.87 18.95
CA ARG A 598 -2.52 24.43 18.83
C ARG A 598 -3.92 24.08 19.31
N ARG A 599 -4.66 23.31 18.52
CA ARG A 599 -6.00 22.83 18.86
C ARG A 599 -6.04 21.32 18.91
N TYR A 600 -6.76 20.76 19.88
CA TYR A 600 -6.86 19.33 20.14
C TYR A 600 -8.28 18.84 19.87
N SER A 601 -8.38 17.61 19.36
CA SER A 601 -9.65 16.92 19.14
C SER A 601 -9.45 15.40 19.27
N ALA A 602 -10.55 14.70 19.54
CA ALA A 602 -10.61 13.24 19.46
C ALA A 602 -11.74 12.83 18.51
N SER A 603 -11.52 11.77 17.73
CA SER A 603 -12.47 11.29 16.72
C SER A 603 -12.72 9.79 16.87
N ALA A 604 -13.97 9.38 16.67
CA ALA A 604 -14.40 7.98 16.63
C ALA A 604 -15.32 7.72 15.44
N ASN A 605 -15.40 6.46 14.99
CA ASN A 605 -16.27 6.08 13.88
C ASN A 605 -17.74 6.21 14.28
N GLN A 606 -18.59 6.58 13.32
CA GLN A 606 -20.03 6.62 13.51
C GLN A 606 -20.77 6.04 12.28
N ALA A 607 -21.98 5.57 12.51
CA ALA A 607 -22.89 5.10 11.48
C ALA A 607 -24.31 5.63 11.70
N PHE A 608 -25.20 5.40 10.75
CA PHE A 608 -26.63 5.56 11.02
C PHE A 608 -27.16 4.35 11.79
N SER A 609 -28.00 4.58 12.79
CA SER A 609 -28.76 3.47 13.39
C SER A 609 -29.78 2.91 12.41
N LYS A 610 -30.24 1.67 12.67
CA LYS A 610 -31.34 1.06 11.91
C LYS A 610 -32.58 1.95 11.84
N GLN A 611 -32.96 2.56 12.95
CA GLN A 611 -34.14 3.43 13.03
C GLN A 611 -33.95 4.70 12.17
N SER A 612 -32.75 5.28 12.17
CA SER A 612 -32.40 6.41 11.30
C SER A 612 -32.48 6.03 9.83
N VAL A 613 -32.02 4.83 9.46
CA VAL A 613 -32.10 4.32 8.08
C VAL A 613 -33.54 4.04 7.65
N GLU A 614 -34.36 3.41 8.50
CA GLU A 614 -35.78 3.21 8.25
C GLU A 614 -36.52 4.53 8.03
N PHE A 615 -36.18 5.56 8.81
CA PHE A 615 -36.72 6.90 8.64
C PHE A 615 -36.32 7.51 7.29
N LEU A 616 -35.05 7.44 6.90
CA LEU A 616 -34.56 7.91 5.60
C LEU A 616 -35.23 7.19 4.43
N ASN A 617 -35.39 5.87 4.54
CA ASN A 617 -36.08 5.05 3.55
C ASN A 617 -37.57 5.45 3.43
N GLY A 618 -38.23 5.80 4.54
CA GLY A 618 -39.59 6.37 4.54
C GLY A 618 -39.71 7.73 3.85
N LEU A 619 -38.59 8.45 3.71
CA LEU A 619 -38.48 9.70 2.94
C LEU A 619 -38.00 9.47 1.49
N ASN A 620 -37.99 8.22 1.02
CA ASN A 620 -37.49 7.79 -0.29
C ASN A 620 -35.97 8.01 -0.50
N TYR A 621 -35.17 7.99 0.56
CA TYR A 621 -33.70 7.90 0.46
C TYR A 621 -33.28 6.44 0.67
N PRO A 622 -32.91 5.69 -0.39
CA PRO A 622 -32.71 4.23 -0.35
C PRO A 622 -31.37 3.84 0.30
N VAL A 623 -31.23 4.06 1.61
CA VAL A 623 -30.05 3.68 2.37
C VAL A 623 -30.14 2.20 2.71
N LYS A 624 -29.11 1.44 2.30
CA LYS A 624 -29.08 -0.03 2.40
C LYS A 624 -28.38 -0.57 3.65
N LEU A 625 -27.67 0.29 4.38
CA LEU A 625 -26.72 -0.09 5.41
C LEU A 625 -26.95 0.71 6.69
N TYR A 626 -26.84 0.06 7.84
CA TYR A 626 -26.83 0.68 9.17
C TYR A 626 -25.68 0.09 10.01
N GLY A 627 -25.27 0.78 11.07
CA GLY A 627 -24.23 0.28 11.97
C GLY A 627 -24.75 0.09 13.40
N GLU A 628 -24.08 -0.80 14.14
CA GLU A 628 -24.22 -0.98 15.57
C GLU A 628 -22.84 -0.92 16.22
N ALA A 629 -22.73 -0.20 17.33
CA ALA A 629 -21.51 -0.04 18.10
C ALA A 629 -21.64 -0.73 19.45
N VAL A 630 -20.56 -1.33 19.94
CA VAL A 630 -20.44 -1.92 21.27
C VAL A 630 -19.34 -1.16 22.00
N VAL A 631 -19.71 -0.50 23.10
CA VAL A 631 -18.79 0.35 23.88
C VAL A 631 -18.94 -0.02 25.34
N ASN A 632 -18.01 -0.81 25.87
CA ASN A 632 -18.09 -1.30 27.24
C ASN A 632 -17.38 -0.34 28.23
N GLU A 633 -17.86 -0.33 29.47
CA GLU A 633 -17.26 0.46 30.55
C GLU A 633 -15.81 0.01 30.79
N GLY A 634 -14.88 0.97 30.85
CA GLY A 634 -13.47 0.74 31.09
C GLY A 634 -12.63 0.40 29.86
N GLU A 635 -13.20 0.32 28.66
CA GLU A 635 -12.46 0.07 27.42
C GLU A 635 -11.82 1.34 26.86
N SER A 636 -12.59 2.42 26.80
CA SER A 636 -12.18 3.68 26.17
C SER A 636 -12.42 4.87 27.09
N PHE A 637 -11.56 5.88 26.97
CA PHE A 637 -11.60 7.09 27.80
C PHE A 637 -11.34 8.34 26.98
N LEU A 638 -12.05 9.42 27.31
CA LEU A 638 -11.83 10.77 26.78
C LEU A 638 -11.28 11.67 27.89
N TYR A 639 -10.12 12.26 27.66
CA TYR A 639 -9.62 13.38 28.46
C TYR A 639 -10.17 14.67 27.89
N SER A 640 -10.91 15.42 28.71
CA SER A 640 -11.38 16.76 28.38
C SER A 640 -11.59 17.57 29.65
N ASN A 641 -11.45 18.90 29.57
CA ASN A 641 -11.65 19.80 30.70
C ASN A 641 -10.85 19.38 31.97
N GLY A 642 -9.62 18.89 31.77
CA GLY A 642 -8.72 18.55 32.86
C GLY A 642 -8.91 17.15 33.49
N GLN A 643 -9.84 16.32 33.01
CA GLN A 643 -10.15 15.02 33.61
C GLN A 643 -10.42 13.93 32.56
N TRP A 644 -10.15 12.68 32.94
CA TRP A 644 -10.56 11.50 32.19
C TRP A 644 -12.02 11.16 32.47
N VAL A 645 -12.77 10.85 31.41
CA VAL A 645 -14.15 10.36 31.47
C VAL A 645 -14.23 9.07 30.69
N ASP A 646 -14.89 8.06 31.25
CA ASP A 646 -15.21 6.82 30.54
C ASP A 646 -16.06 7.12 29.30
N TRP A 647 -15.65 6.57 28.16
CA TRP A 647 -16.27 6.87 26.87
C TRP A 647 -17.74 6.47 26.82
N SER A 648 -18.10 5.31 27.37
CA SER A 648 -19.49 4.82 27.43
C SER A 648 -20.39 5.82 28.17
N LYS A 649 -19.87 6.44 29.24
CA LYS A 649 -20.58 7.45 30.04
C LYS A 649 -20.68 8.79 29.30
N HIS A 650 -19.63 9.17 28.57
CA HIS A 650 -19.64 10.40 27.77
C HIS A 650 -20.68 10.34 26.66
N ILE A 651 -20.68 9.27 25.85
CA ILE A 651 -21.59 9.17 24.71
C ILE A 651 -23.06 8.98 25.14
N ALA A 652 -23.30 8.27 26.26
CA ALA A 652 -24.63 8.15 26.84
C ALA A 652 -25.20 9.49 27.34
N ALA A 653 -24.35 10.46 27.66
CA ALA A 653 -24.75 11.80 28.09
C ALA A 653 -24.95 12.79 26.93
N LEU A 654 -24.67 12.40 25.68
CA LEU A 654 -24.80 13.29 24.54
C LEU A 654 -26.26 13.66 24.28
N PRO A 655 -26.58 14.96 24.16
CA PRO A 655 -27.93 15.39 23.87
C PRO A 655 -28.32 14.95 22.46
N LYS A 656 -29.59 14.58 22.28
CA LYS A 656 -30.19 14.35 20.96
C LYS A 656 -29.84 15.49 20.00
N SER A 657 -29.60 15.17 18.72
CA SER A 657 -29.31 16.20 17.72
C SER A 657 -30.55 17.08 17.45
N THR A 658 -30.66 18.21 18.15
CA THR A 658 -31.86 19.08 18.11
C THR A 658 -31.65 20.43 17.42
N GLU A 659 -30.41 20.90 17.22
CA GLU A 659 -30.18 22.28 16.75
C GLU A 659 -29.59 22.42 15.33
N LYS A 660 -28.73 21.49 14.88
CA LYS A 660 -28.10 21.58 13.53
C LYS A 660 -28.81 20.74 12.45
N PHE A 661 -29.28 19.53 12.79
CA PHE A 661 -30.00 18.63 11.88
C PHE A 661 -31.52 18.83 11.84
N ALA A 662 -32.09 19.47 12.88
CA ALA A 662 -33.53 19.70 12.99
C ALA A 662 -34.12 20.63 11.90
N SER A 663 -33.27 21.36 11.17
CA SER A 663 -33.70 22.16 10.02
C SER A 663 -33.98 21.32 8.76
N VAL A 664 -33.57 20.04 8.75
CA VAL A 664 -33.60 19.15 7.59
C VAL A 664 -34.47 17.92 7.80
N ALA A 665 -34.34 17.22 8.94
CA ALA A 665 -35.25 16.14 9.34
C ALA A 665 -35.04 15.73 10.82
N PRO A 666 -36.12 15.49 11.60
CA PRO A 666 -35.99 15.06 13.00
C PRO A 666 -35.77 13.54 13.08
N PHE A 667 -34.51 13.08 13.02
CA PHE A 667 -34.19 11.66 13.18
C PHE A 667 -34.84 11.08 14.46
N PRO A 668 -35.42 9.87 14.38
CA PRO A 668 -36.05 9.22 15.54
C PRO A 668 -34.99 8.76 16.57
N GLY A 669 -35.40 8.53 17.81
CA GLY A 669 -34.51 8.24 18.95
C GLY A 669 -34.49 9.35 20.00
N ASP A 670 -34.31 9.02 21.27
CA ASP A 670 -34.35 9.95 22.39
C ASP A 670 -32.97 10.52 22.76
N THR A 671 -31.90 9.85 22.32
CA THR A 671 -30.49 10.23 22.53
C THR A 671 -29.75 10.38 21.20
N TYR A 672 -28.54 10.96 21.23
CA TYR A 672 -27.70 11.05 20.03
C TYR A 672 -27.28 9.67 19.51
N ILE A 673 -26.87 8.77 20.42
CA ILE A 673 -26.37 7.43 20.07
C ILE A 673 -27.45 6.50 19.52
N GLU A 674 -28.72 6.72 19.86
CA GLU A 674 -29.86 6.03 19.20
C GLU A 674 -30.05 6.45 17.75
N GLN A 675 -29.60 7.66 17.38
CA GLN A 675 -29.64 8.17 16.00
C GLN A 675 -28.39 7.74 15.24
N PHE A 676 -27.24 7.88 15.89
CA PHE A 676 -25.90 7.71 15.34
C PHE A 676 -25.04 6.94 16.33
N PRO A 677 -25.00 5.60 16.24
CA PRO A 677 -24.09 4.81 17.06
C PRO A 677 -22.65 5.30 16.85
N ILE A 678 -21.92 5.46 17.94
CA ILE A 678 -20.53 5.92 17.95
C ILE A 678 -19.68 4.80 18.54
N ASP A 679 -18.63 4.45 17.83
CA ASP A 679 -17.69 3.40 18.19
C ASP A 679 -16.70 3.84 19.30
N ASN A 680 -15.89 2.92 19.80
CA ASN A 680 -14.66 3.21 20.51
C ASN A 680 -13.68 4.02 19.64
N PHE A 681 -12.65 4.59 20.28
CA PHE A 681 -11.62 5.30 19.54
C PHE A 681 -10.81 4.31 18.70
N SER A 682 -10.41 4.71 17.49
CA SER A 682 -9.59 3.89 16.58
C SER A 682 -8.12 3.80 17.00
N ILE A 683 -7.89 3.44 18.26
CA ILE A 683 -6.58 3.20 18.87
C ILE A 683 -6.38 1.69 18.96
N LYS A 684 -5.27 1.20 18.41
CA LYS A 684 -4.94 -0.22 18.40
C LYS A 684 -3.52 -0.46 18.88
N LEU A 685 -3.29 -1.66 19.38
CA LEU A 685 -1.99 -2.14 19.84
C LEU A 685 -1.63 -3.41 19.07
N TYR A 686 -0.46 -3.41 18.43
CA TYR A 686 0.06 -4.55 17.67
C TYR A 686 1.17 -5.23 18.46
N ALA A 687 1.02 -6.52 18.72
CA ALA A 687 1.97 -7.30 19.49
C ALA A 687 2.24 -8.68 18.87
N VAL A 688 3.31 -9.32 19.31
CA VAL A 688 3.59 -10.74 19.02
C VAL A 688 3.75 -11.49 20.35
N PRO A 689 3.56 -12.82 20.38
CA PRO A 689 3.89 -13.63 21.55
C PRO A 689 5.35 -13.40 22.01
N ALA A 690 5.56 -13.20 23.31
CA ALA A 690 6.87 -12.79 23.85
C ALA A 690 7.98 -13.85 23.70
N ASP A 691 7.63 -15.14 23.53
CA ASP A 691 8.57 -16.23 23.26
C ASP A 691 9.08 -16.26 21.80
N GLN A 692 8.50 -15.41 20.95
CA GLN A 692 8.88 -15.23 19.55
C GLN A 692 9.76 -13.97 19.33
N ASN A 693 10.34 -13.39 20.39
CA ASN A 693 11.19 -12.20 20.28
C ASN A 693 12.49 -12.43 19.47
N PRO A 694 12.88 -11.48 18.61
CA PRO A 694 14.11 -11.62 17.84
C PRO A 694 15.37 -11.53 18.73
N VAL A 695 16.25 -12.53 18.65
CA VAL A 695 17.37 -12.78 19.55
C VAL A 695 18.55 -11.81 19.28
N ASP A 696 19.04 -11.11 20.30
CA ASP A 696 20.19 -10.20 20.18
C ASP A 696 21.49 -10.94 19.81
N LEU A 697 22.13 -10.52 18.72
CA LEU A 697 23.41 -11.06 18.25
C LEU A 697 24.65 -10.52 18.98
N SER A 698 24.51 -9.66 19.99
CA SER A 698 25.65 -9.11 20.74
C SER A 698 26.59 -10.20 21.31
N ALA A 699 26.04 -11.38 21.62
CA ALA A 699 26.79 -12.56 22.09
C ALA A 699 27.20 -13.55 20.97
N ALA A 700 26.93 -13.27 19.69
CA ALA A 700 27.17 -14.20 18.60
C ALA A 700 28.67 -14.42 18.32
N GLU A 701 29.02 -15.68 18.04
CA GLU A 701 30.35 -16.07 17.61
C GLU A 701 30.52 -15.78 16.11
N VAL A 702 31.35 -14.78 15.80
CA VAL A 702 31.64 -14.38 14.42
C VAL A 702 33.00 -14.89 13.96
N ALA A 703 33.00 -15.65 12.86
CA ALA A 703 34.20 -16.11 12.16
C ALA A 703 34.32 -15.45 10.79
N VAL A 704 35.54 -15.02 10.44
CA VAL A 704 35.85 -14.34 9.16
C VAL A 704 36.95 -15.10 8.44
N GLU A 705 36.76 -15.41 7.16
CA GLU A 705 37.76 -16.11 6.36
C GLU A 705 39.04 -15.28 6.12
N ALA A 706 40.13 -15.97 5.77
CA ALA A 706 41.41 -15.34 5.49
C ALA A 706 41.35 -14.43 4.24
N ALA A 707 41.79 -13.19 4.37
CA ALA A 707 41.71 -12.18 3.32
C ALA A 707 43.09 -11.72 2.84
N THR A 708 43.22 -11.40 1.55
CA THR A 708 44.42 -10.79 0.95
C THR A 708 44.06 -9.55 0.15
N TYR A 709 44.91 -8.54 0.18
CA TYR A 709 44.71 -7.28 -0.53
C TYR A 709 44.47 -7.48 -2.03
N SER A 710 43.35 -6.94 -2.54
CA SER A 710 42.83 -7.12 -3.91
C SER A 710 43.30 -6.06 -4.92
N GLY A 711 44.18 -5.14 -4.54
CA GLY A 711 44.70 -4.12 -5.45
C GLY A 711 43.93 -2.80 -5.45
N GLY A 712 42.98 -2.59 -4.53
CA GLY A 712 42.29 -1.32 -4.31
C GLY A 712 40.77 -1.43 -4.19
N ALA A 713 40.20 -2.53 -4.67
CA ALA A 713 38.80 -2.88 -4.44
C ALA A 713 38.55 -3.18 -2.94
N PRO A 714 37.32 -3.02 -2.44
CA PRO A 714 36.90 -3.59 -1.16
C PRO A 714 37.24 -5.09 -1.08
N VAL A 715 37.61 -5.56 0.12
CA VAL A 715 37.86 -6.97 0.41
C VAL A 715 36.80 -7.44 1.39
N GLU A 716 35.93 -8.33 0.94
CA GLU A 716 34.72 -8.79 1.64
C GLU A 716 34.76 -10.32 1.78
N PRO A 717 35.58 -10.86 2.72
CA PRO A 717 35.69 -12.30 2.93
C PRO A 717 34.39 -12.88 3.47
N LYS A 718 34.13 -14.18 3.25
CA LYS A 718 32.95 -14.84 3.82
C LYS A 718 32.96 -14.75 5.35
N VAL A 719 31.79 -14.48 5.93
CA VAL A 719 31.54 -14.46 7.36
C VAL A 719 30.57 -15.59 7.71
N THR A 720 30.86 -16.30 8.80
CA THR A 720 29.98 -17.29 9.41
C THR A 720 29.64 -16.83 10.82
N VAL A 721 28.36 -16.90 11.19
CA VAL A 721 27.86 -16.45 12.49
C VAL A 721 27.18 -17.63 13.18
N LYS A 722 27.53 -17.86 14.44
CA LYS A 722 26.89 -18.86 15.29
C LYS A 722 26.38 -18.23 16.59
N LEU A 723 25.22 -18.68 17.06
CA LEU A 723 24.68 -18.29 18.36
C LEU A 723 24.14 -19.54 19.07
N GLY A 724 24.55 -19.77 20.32
CA GLY A 724 24.13 -20.96 21.07
C GLY A 724 24.50 -22.30 20.42
N GLY A 725 25.50 -22.32 19.52
CA GLY A 725 25.93 -23.51 18.77
C GLY A 725 25.26 -23.71 17.40
N ALA A 726 24.17 -23.00 17.09
CA ALA A 726 23.52 -23.02 15.78
C ALA A 726 24.17 -22.04 14.80
N GLU A 727 24.26 -22.41 13.51
CA GLU A 727 24.79 -21.54 12.45
C GLU A 727 23.67 -20.75 11.77
N LEU A 728 23.83 -19.44 11.69
CA LEU A 728 22.84 -18.51 11.16
C LEU A 728 23.01 -18.31 9.64
N ARG A 729 21.91 -18.03 8.95
CA ARG A 729 21.83 -17.81 7.51
C ARG A 729 22.07 -16.35 7.14
N ALA A 730 23.12 -16.09 6.37
CA ALA A 730 23.41 -14.74 5.86
C ALA A 730 22.29 -14.25 4.92
N GLY A 731 21.86 -13.00 5.08
CA GLY A 731 20.81 -12.37 4.27
C GLY A 731 19.43 -12.41 4.92
N SER A 732 19.05 -13.55 5.50
CA SER A 732 17.80 -13.71 6.28
C SER A 732 17.99 -13.35 7.75
N ASP A 733 19.02 -13.91 8.40
CA ASP A 733 19.19 -13.81 9.86
C ASP A 733 20.11 -12.64 10.25
N TYR A 734 21.00 -12.24 9.32
CA TYR A 734 21.90 -11.10 9.53
C TYR A 734 22.42 -10.51 8.21
N ALA A 735 22.80 -9.23 8.26
CA ALA A 735 23.60 -8.54 7.25
C ALA A 735 25.05 -8.38 7.70
N VAL A 736 25.97 -8.27 6.75
CA VAL A 736 27.39 -8.02 7.03
C VAL A 736 27.85 -6.74 6.33
N SER A 737 28.51 -5.86 7.07
CA SER A 737 29.21 -4.69 6.53
C SER A 737 30.67 -4.68 6.97
N TYR A 738 31.52 -3.89 6.30
CA TYR A 738 32.96 -3.90 6.54
C TYR A 738 33.55 -2.51 6.72
N VAL A 739 34.45 -2.38 7.69
CA VAL A 739 35.20 -1.15 7.98
C VAL A 739 36.69 -1.36 7.70
N ASN A 740 37.34 -0.35 7.12
CA ASN A 740 38.78 -0.34 6.79
C ASN A 740 39.24 -1.45 5.82
N ASN A 741 38.36 -1.93 4.93
CA ASN A 741 38.59 -3.12 4.11
C ASN A 741 39.25 -2.90 2.73
N LYS A 742 39.81 -1.71 2.45
CA LYS A 742 40.44 -1.38 1.15
C LYS A 742 41.97 -1.44 1.15
N LYS A 743 42.63 -1.70 2.28
CA LYS A 743 44.11 -1.76 2.41
C LYS A 743 44.53 -3.00 3.21
N ALA A 744 45.77 -3.44 3.05
CA ALA A 744 46.30 -4.48 3.91
C ALA A 744 46.49 -3.94 5.33
N GLY A 745 46.10 -4.70 6.35
CA GLY A 745 46.08 -4.24 7.74
C GLY A 745 44.87 -4.79 8.50
N SER A 746 44.55 -4.14 9.62
CA SER A 746 43.37 -4.46 10.42
C SER A 746 42.10 -3.93 9.75
N ALA A 747 41.08 -4.77 9.66
CA ALA A 747 39.74 -4.45 9.19
C ALA A 747 38.70 -5.09 10.14
N VAL A 748 37.44 -4.67 10.04
CA VAL A 748 36.36 -5.17 10.90
C VAL A 748 35.19 -5.61 10.03
N ALA A 749 34.66 -6.80 10.29
CA ALA A 749 33.35 -7.24 9.81
C ALA A 749 32.31 -6.94 10.90
N VAL A 750 31.24 -6.25 10.55
CA VAL A 750 30.12 -5.91 11.44
C VAL A 750 28.91 -6.70 10.98
N VAL A 751 28.40 -7.54 11.86
CA VAL A 751 27.22 -8.37 11.69
C VAL A 751 26.06 -7.67 12.38
N LYS A 752 24.98 -7.40 11.65
CA LYS A 752 23.75 -6.81 12.19
C LYS A 752 22.60 -7.81 12.03
N GLY A 753 21.86 -8.08 13.10
CA GLY A 753 20.70 -8.99 13.07
C GLY A 753 19.62 -8.53 12.10
N LYS A 754 18.88 -9.50 11.54
CA LYS A 754 17.68 -9.33 10.70
C LYS A 754 16.64 -10.40 11.05
N GLY A 755 15.37 -10.15 10.76
CA GLY A 755 14.26 -11.07 11.06
C GLY A 755 14.20 -11.42 12.54
N SER A 756 14.25 -12.72 12.86
CA SER A 756 14.29 -13.26 14.22
C SER A 756 15.55 -12.93 15.03
N TYR A 757 16.39 -11.99 14.59
CA TYR A 757 17.61 -11.57 15.29
C TYR A 757 17.78 -10.06 15.30
N THR A 758 18.22 -9.50 16.44
CA THR A 758 18.49 -8.05 16.61
C THR A 758 19.95 -7.77 16.99
N GLY A 759 20.27 -6.50 17.27
CA GLY A 759 21.58 -6.09 17.75
C GLY A 759 22.71 -6.29 16.74
N SER A 760 23.95 -6.31 17.22
CA SER A 760 25.12 -6.41 16.35
C SER A 760 26.33 -7.02 17.04
N ALA A 761 27.11 -7.80 16.29
CA ALA A 761 28.42 -8.29 16.68
C ALA A 761 29.48 -7.80 15.70
N ALA A 762 30.73 -7.63 16.18
CA ALA A 762 31.83 -7.22 15.33
C ALA A 762 33.05 -8.12 15.51
N LYS A 763 33.73 -8.43 14.40
CA LYS A 763 34.97 -9.20 14.41
C LYS A 763 36.07 -8.51 13.65
N ALA A 764 37.17 -8.23 14.34
CA ALA A 764 38.40 -7.77 13.71
C ALA A 764 39.06 -8.92 12.94
N PHE A 765 39.55 -8.63 11.73
CA PHE A 765 40.32 -9.55 10.90
C PHE A 765 41.48 -8.82 10.21
N THR A 766 42.46 -9.59 9.72
CA THR A 766 43.64 -9.05 9.05
C THR A 766 43.59 -9.30 7.55
N ILE A 767 43.70 -8.23 6.75
CA ILE A 767 43.91 -8.32 5.31
C ILE A 767 45.42 -8.46 5.05
N ALA A 768 45.84 -9.65 4.61
CA ALA A 768 47.23 -9.94 4.31
C ALA A 768 47.75 -9.13 3.11
N LYS A 769 49.06 -8.82 3.11
CA LYS A 769 49.73 -8.17 1.98
C LYS A 769 49.74 -9.06 0.75
N ALA A 770 49.43 -8.49 -0.41
CA ALA A 770 49.49 -9.18 -1.70
C ALA A 770 50.94 -9.47 -2.13
N ALA A 771 51.12 -10.48 -2.98
CA ALA A 771 52.42 -10.74 -3.61
C ALA A 771 52.79 -9.62 -4.61
N ASN A 772 54.08 -9.29 -4.69
CA ASN A 772 54.57 -8.32 -5.66
C ASN A 772 54.64 -8.94 -7.06
N THR A 773 53.91 -8.40 -8.03
CA THR A 773 53.89 -8.91 -9.42
C THR A 773 55.03 -8.35 -10.28
N MET A 774 56.13 -7.89 -9.65
CA MET A 774 57.26 -7.28 -10.34
C MET A 774 57.84 -8.19 -11.43
N LYS A 775 58.13 -7.58 -12.58
CA LYS A 775 58.94 -8.19 -13.64
C LYS A 775 60.24 -7.42 -13.76
N ALA A 776 61.36 -8.15 -13.88
CA ALA A 776 62.68 -7.56 -14.09
C ALA A 776 63.42 -8.36 -15.15
N VAL A 777 63.87 -7.69 -16.21
CA VAL A 777 64.55 -8.30 -17.38
C VAL A 777 65.70 -7.39 -17.85
N PRO A 778 66.69 -7.89 -18.60
CA PRO A 778 67.69 -7.02 -19.20
C PRO A 778 67.02 -6.17 -20.30
N LYS A 779 67.35 -4.87 -20.37
CA LYS A 779 66.75 -3.97 -21.38
C LYS A 779 67.31 -4.22 -22.79
N ALA A 780 68.58 -4.56 -22.89
CA ALA A 780 69.25 -4.91 -24.14
C ALA A 780 69.73 -6.36 -24.12
N LYS A 781 69.64 -7.07 -25.26
CA LYS A 781 70.18 -8.43 -25.42
C LYS A 781 71.68 -8.49 -25.08
N VAL A 782 72.43 -7.43 -25.42
CA VAL A 782 73.85 -7.24 -25.10
C VAL A 782 74.12 -5.75 -24.90
N ASN A 783 74.82 -5.39 -23.81
CA ASN A 783 75.29 -4.04 -23.57
C ASN A 783 76.72 -3.92 -24.09
N LYS A 784 76.92 -3.14 -25.15
CA LYS A 784 78.24 -2.97 -25.79
C LYS A 784 79.03 -1.84 -25.13
N VAL A 785 80.30 -2.09 -24.84
CA VAL A 785 81.27 -1.10 -24.38
C VAL A 785 82.46 -1.13 -25.33
N LYS A 786 82.86 0.02 -25.88
CA LYS A 786 84.00 0.10 -26.81
C LYS A 786 85.32 -0.15 -26.07
N LEU A 787 86.13 -1.08 -26.54
CA LEU A 787 87.44 -1.39 -25.96
C LEU A 787 88.36 -0.16 -25.96
N SER A 788 88.32 0.65 -27.02
CA SER A 788 89.11 1.88 -27.14
C SER A 788 88.82 2.90 -26.03
N LYS A 789 87.55 3.07 -25.64
CA LYS A 789 87.15 3.92 -24.52
C LYS A 789 87.55 3.31 -23.17
N LEU A 790 87.36 2.00 -23.02
CA LEU A 790 87.66 1.28 -21.78
C LEU A 790 89.16 1.17 -21.46
N LYS A 791 90.04 1.35 -22.46
CA LYS A 791 91.49 1.51 -22.27
C LYS A 791 91.84 2.85 -21.64
N LYS A 792 91.07 3.91 -21.89
CA LYS A 792 91.33 5.25 -21.38
C LYS A 792 90.74 5.44 -19.99
N GLU A 793 89.50 5.01 -19.78
CA GLU A 793 88.71 5.30 -18.57
C GLU A 793 87.64 4.23 -18.28
N THR A 794 87.09 4.26 -17.06
CA THR A 794 85.96 3.40 -16.64
C THR A 794 84.68 3.81 -17.37
N GLN A 795 83.91 2.83 -17.84
CA GLN A 795 82.68 3.08 -18.59
C GLN A 795 81.45 2.77 -17.74
N VAL A 796 80.38 3.53 -17.95
CA VAL A 796 79.14 3.43 -17.17
C VAL A 796 77.95 3.14 -18.09
N ILE A 797 77.17 2.13 -17.73
CA ILE A 797 75.87 1.87 -18.34
C ILE A 797 74.79 2.30 -17.33
N ALA A 798 73.95 3.26 -17.73
CA ALA A 798 72.86 3.75 -16.91
C ALA A 798 71.81 2.64 -16.65
N LYS A 799 71.14 2.69 -15.49
CA LYS A 799 70.07 1.73 -15.09
C LYS A 799 69.06 1.49 -16.21
N ALA A 800 68.53 2.56 -16.80
CA ALA A 800 67.51 2.50 -17.85
C ALA A 800 67.98 1.80 -19.14
N LYS A 801 69.31 1.79 -19.41
CA LYS A 801 69.91 1.05 -20.53
C LYS A 801 70.18 -0.42 -20.18
N ALA A 802 70.40 -0.73 -18.91
CA ALA A 802 70.73 -2.08 -18.45
C ALA A 802 69.50 -2.94 -18.11
N PHE A 803 68.47 -2.37 -17.48
CA PHE A 803 67.34 -3.13 -16.91
C PHE A 803 65.98 -2.53 -17.29
N LYS A 804 65.00 -3.39 -17.61
CA LYS A 804 63.57 -3.05 -17.65
C LYS A 804 62.92 -3.66 -16.42
N VAL A 805 62.43 -2.83 -15.51
CA VAL A 805 61.70 -3.25 -14.31
C VAL A 805 60.30 -2.66 -14.37
N THR A 806 59.28 -3.49 -14.30
CA THR A 806 57.86 -3.10 -14.39
C THR A 806 57.06 -3.73 -13.26
N LYS A 807 55.91 -3.14 -12.92
CA LYS A 807 54.99 -3.63 -11.87
C LYS A 807 55.61 -3.76 -10.46
N ALA A 808 56.79 -3.19 -10.24
CA ALA A 808 57.44 -3.23 -8.93
C ALA A 808 56.70 -2.31 -7.96
N LYS A 809 56.27 -2.88 -6.83
CA LYS A 809 55.69 -2.12 -5.71
C LYS A 809 56.77 -1.87 -4.65
N GLY A 810 57.01 -0.61 -4.32
CA GLY A 810 58.07 -0.18 -3.40
C GLY A 810 59.42 0.14 -4.05
N LYS A 811 60.38 0.61 -3.24
CA LYS A 811 61.71 1.03 -3.69
C LYS A 811 62.47 -0.15 -4.33
N VAL A 812 62.98 0.05 -5.55
CA VAL A 812 63.74 -0.97 -6.29
C VAL A 812 65.23 -0.80 -6.07
N THR A 813 65.91 -1.89 -5.73
CA THR A 813 67.35 -1.93 -5.52
C THR A 813 68.01 -3.07 -6.32
N PHE A 814 69.30 -2.91 -6.60
CA PHE A 814 70.08 -3.83 -7.42
C PHE A 814 71.32 -4.29 -6.64
N LYS A 815 71.62 -5.59 -6.70
CA LYS A 815 72.84 -6.16 -6.13
C LYS A 815 73.46 -7.15 -7.10
N LYS A 816 74.74 -6.96 -7.44
CA LYS A 816 75.49 -7.96 -8.21
C LYS A 816 75.53 -9.25 -7.39
N ALA A 817 75.00 -10.33 -7.96
CA ALA A 817 75.02 -11.65 -7.35
C ALA A 817 76.23 -12.47 -7.85
N LYS A 818 76.53 -12.41 -9.16
CA LYS A 818 77.67 -13.13 -9.77
C LYS A 818 78.14 -12.42 -11.04
N GLY A 819 79.43 -12.44 -11.33
CA GLY A 819 80.01 -11.84 -12.55
C GLY A 819 81.43 -11.31 -12.34
N ASN A 820 82.07 -10.86 -13.41
CA ASN A 820 83.46 -10.41 -13.39
C ASN A 820 83.73 -9.31 -12.34
N LYS A 821 84.87 -9.37 -11.64
CA LYS A 821 85.28 -8.40 -10.60
C LYS A 821 85.40 -6.96 -11.11
N LYS A 822 85.73 -6.77 -12.39
CA LYS A 822 85.80 -5.45 -13.05
C LYS A 822 84.43 -4.92 -13.50
N ILE A 823 83.34 -5.65 -13.30
CA ILE A 823 81.98 -5.14 -13.52
C ILE A 823 81.28 -5.01 -12.17
N ALA A 824 80.93 -3.79 -11.79
CA ALA A 824 80.20 -3.48 -10.56
C ALA A 824 78.76 -3.05 -10.88
N VAL A 825 77.84 -3.28 -9.95
CA VAL A 825 76.44 -2.83 -10.05
C VAL A 825 76.11 -2.10 -8.75
N SER A 826 75.72 -0.83 -8.84
CA SER A 826 75.34 -0.04 -7.67
C SER A 826 73.95 -0.40 -7.16
N LYS A 827 73.62 0.00 -5.92
CA LYS A 827 72.27 -0.17 -5.32
C LYS A 827 71.16 0.48 -6.16
N ALA A 828 71.49 1.55 -6.90
CA ALA A 828 70.60 2.24 -7.83
C ALA A 828 70.52 1.60 -9.23
N GLY A 829 71.30 0.55 -9.52
CA GLY A 829 71.29 -0.16 -10.80
C GLY A 829 72.23 0.40 -11.87
N LYS A 830 73.13 1.32 -11.51
CA LYS A 830 74.21 1.80 -12.39
C LYS A 830 75.23 0.68 -12.56
N VAL A 831 75.56 0.31 -13.79
CA VAL A 831 76.55 -0.76 -14.08
C VAL A 831 77.86 -0.10 -14.50
N THR A 832 78.91 -0.33 -13.72
CA THR A 832 80.24 0.25 -13.92
C THR A 832 81.19 -0.81 -14.44
N VAL A 833 81.78 -0.58 -15.61
CA VAL A 833 82.77 -1.45 -16.25
C VAL A 833 84.13 -0.80 -16.10
N LYS A 834 84.97 -1.32 -15.20
CA LYS A 834 86.28 -0.75 -14.85
C LYS A 834 87.28 -0.87 -16.00
N LYS A 835 88.18 0.11 -16.10
CA LYS A 835 89.30 0.16 -17.05
C LYS A 835 90.11 -1.15 -17.08
N GLY A 836 90.57 -1.51 -18.28
CA GLY A 836 91.42 -2.68 -18.50
C GLY A 836 90.71 -4.04 -18.42
N LEU A 837 89.38 -4.09 -18.60
CA LEU A 837 88.68 -5.34 -18.88
C LEU A 837 88.95 -5.75 -20.34
N LYS A 838 89.39 -7.00 -20.57
CA LYS A 838 89.77 -7.50 -21.91
C LYS A 838 88.55 -7.60 -22.84
N LYS A 839 88.80 -7.68 -24.16
CA LYS A 839 87.76 -7.93 -25.17
C LYS A 839 87.06 -9.26 -24.84
N GLY A 840 85.73 -9.27 -24.89
CA GLY A 840 84.96 -10.46 -24.53
C GLY A 840 83.52 -10.17 -24.14
N THR A 841 82.73 -11.22 -23.95
CA THR A 841 81.33 -11.12 -23.48
C THR A 841 81.21 -11.66 -22.06
N TYR A 842 80.76 -10.82 -21.15
CA TYR A 842 80.65 -11.12 -19.73
C TYR A 842 79.18 -11.23 -19.32
N LYS A 843 78.81 -12.34 -18.66
CA LYS A 843 77.50 -12.52 -18.03
C LYS A 843 77.57 -12.04 -16.57
N VAL A 844 76.62 -11.19 -16.17
CA VAL A 844 76.50 -10.66 -14.82
C VAL A 844 75.10 -10.96 -14.30
N LYS A 845 74.99 -11.80 -13.25
CA LYS A 845 73.74 -12.05 -12.54
C LYS A 845 73.51 -10.95 -11.51
N VAL A 846 72.35 -10.33 -11.54
CA VAL A 846 71.96 -9.19 -10.69
C VAL A 846 70.63 -9.51 -10.01
N LYS A 847 70.61 -9.49 -8.68
CA LYS A 847 69.35 -9.54 -7.91
C LYS A 847 68.71 -8.16 -7.95
N VAL A 848 67.48 -8.10 -8.44
CA VAL A 848 66.63 -6.92 -8.48
C VAL A 848 65.54 -7.11 -7.44
N THR A 849 65.52 -6.28 -6.42
CA THR A 849 64.61 -6.41 -5.28
C THR A 849 63.69 -5.19 -5.22
N ALA A 850 62.38 -5.42 -5.18
CA ALA A 850 61.39 -4.42 -4.80
C ALA A 850 61.06 -4.60 -3.31
N ALA A 851 61.13 -3.53 -2.53
CA ALA A 851 60.97 -3.58 -1.08
C ALA A 851 59.55 -3.98 -0.62
N GLY A 852 58.54 -3.90 -1.49
CA GLY A 852 57.14 -3.92 -1.05
C GLY A 852 56.72 -2.57 -0.47
N ASN A 853 55.49 -2.49 0.06
CA ASN A 853 54.96 -1.32 0.74
C ASN A 853 53.90 -1.74 1.78
N ALA A 854 53.01 -0.82 2.17
CA ALA A 854 51.91 -1.12 3.09
C ALA A 854 51.03 -2.30 2.60
N ASN A 855 50.83 -2.44 1.29
CA ASN A 855 49.88 -3.40 0.72
C ASN A 855 50.52 -4.60 0.01
N TYR A 856 51.81 -4.54 -0.31
CA TYR A 856 52.52 -5.57 -1.08
C TYR A 856 53.75 -6.09 -0.36
N LYS A 857 53.95 -7.41 -0.42
CA LYS A 857 55.15 -8.09 0.09
C LYS A 857 56.40 -7.68 -0.70
N LYS A 858 57.57 -7.84 -0.08
CA LYS A 858 58.89 -7.73 -0.74
C LYS A 858 59.04 -8.83 -1.79
N ALA A 859 59.67 -8.51 -2.92
CA ALA A 859 60.01 -9.52 -3.93
C ALA A 859 61.41 -9.31 -4.51
N THR A 860 62.03 -10.40 -4.95
CA THR A 860 63.34 -10.39 -5.60
C THR A 860 63.33 -11.26 -6.85
N LYS A 861 63.88 -10.75 -7.95
CA LYS A 861 64.09 -11.48 -9.20
C LYS A 861 65.57 -11.41 -9.59
N THR A 862 66.09 -12.48 -10.21
CA THR A 862 67.48 -12.50 -10.69
C THR A 862 67.50 -12.26 -12.19
N VAL A 863 68.22 -11.21 -12.62
CA VAL A 863 68.40 -10.83 -14.02
C VAL A 863 69.81 -11.16 -14.48
N THR A 864 69.98 -11.78 -15.65
CA THR A 864 71.29 -12.01 -16.26
C THR A 864 71.56 -10.95 -17.33
N LEU A 865 72.51 -10.05 -17.07
CA LEU A 865 72.97 -9.01 -17.98
C LEU A 865 74.17 -9.52 -18.81
N LYS A 866 74.18 -9.27 -20.12
CA LYS A 866 75.36 -9.50 -20.97
C LYS A 866 76.05 -8.17 -21.26
N VAL A 867 77.35 -8.07 -20.97
CA VAL A 867 78.21 -6.92 -21.29
C VAL A 867 79.29 -7.37 -22.27
N LYS A 868 79.31 -6.81 -23.49
CA LYS A 868 80.31 -7.12 -24.52
C LYS A 868 81.29 -5.97 -24.63
N VAL A 869 82.56 -6.23 -24.35
CA VAL A 869 83.67 -5.32 -24.66
C VAL A 869 84.10 -5.64 -26.09
N ALA A 870 83.86 -4.71 -27.02
CA ALA A 870 84.08 -4.87 -28.46
C ALA A 870 85.10 -3.86 -28.98
#